data_AF-A0A3M4Y9T0-F1
#
_entry.id   AF-A0A3M4Y9T0-F1
#
_cell.length_a   1.000
_cell.length_b   1.000
_cell.length_c   1.000
_cell.angle_alpha   90.00
_cell.angle_beta   90.00
_cell.angle_gamma   90.00
#
_symmetry.space_group_name_H-M   'P 1'
#
loop_
_entity.id
_entity.type
_entity.pdbx_description
1 polymer ?
#
loop_
_entity_poly.entity_id
_entity_poly.type
_entity_poly.pdbx_seq_one_letter_code
_entity_poly.pdbx_strand_id
1 'polypeptide(L)'
;MNVRTDALARDTASPLNQGMVYPLHRIFMFGGQGCHYYQMASHLFLTHSTFREAMLRLDLIGQRILGKSVIAEIYRKDKSRSDDFSSITFTHPSIVMVQLALVSTLAAEGITADSVIGTSLGEFIAACVAGAISDTDLLAAICDQAILIEQFAGQGKLPKGGMLSALITPDERDALLAEFPEVAVAGVHHSRHVTFSGDTWVIDALEKSCQQRAFLYQRIAVDYAFHSPAIRPLKAASLASIKKYTTGAFTLPFYSCATVARCRVIDAEHFWGIVESPINFADTIDLIEASATGATPVYVDLSPSGSLHGFVKQHLGAFRAKQVPVSLTLMSLMSNDTTQYQAGVLTLKRLAKAYSESAIAQPGPQDTTLVNHSMEKTRTSVVGNNPAKNTALVFPGQASQRVGMGRELFERFRRQTEIASDILGYSIEQLCLEDPQKQLNKTQYTQPALYTVCALQYLAYREDNEVVIEFLAGHSLGEYAALFAADVFDFETGLRIVKHRGELMSSANAGSMAVILNYKAQDLQQLLNDNGITSIDIANINSPDQLVIAGPHQALEAFEGIINSLAGTYIPIPVGAPFHSRYMQPIAQDFERFLEPFTFRPMNKTVISNVTGLPHQNEMLKNQLVKQLYSPVQWLDSVRYLMGLEVDEYVEIGPGDVLTKLTTKIRNKCSPLVLGEKVIRQVPGSAESVESKVARQPAKDGLGKAFKSRWSRGDEFSSYFGLAYPHVLTLSEDNLDYSFIERAQACGHLAFQAVPWTAEAIDSGSLDSILSRLGAKRSNDSGCAGVAITHSENDKVLFSKVLAHQLNAVALTGVYGMTTELVYYRVISAYQGRFSSTPQKNKLFIRVDDPRCVQGFYQKLPQGVLERLHLQGRIDAAQFEFAKNIAACDAIILNNEEHDLEALMGINRLRVEHPELDIKIGIEGALSAPNDFTQGTLSQIDFFVSSELNVLIGESFLPGLIRQTLFSASDAFIVDLPDPKTIHFGGRAKTYITNDPAIRQRAGNAHGWLSDDQRPTLCRLLPSNYLAISEWLKVQFVNKQPSLAELSSALLNGV
;
A
#
# COMPACT_ATOMS: atom_id res chain seq x y z
N MET A 1 1.52 -6.02 -23.04
CA MET A 1 1.84 -7.41 -22.62
C MET A 1 2.40 -7.28 -21.20
N ASN A 2 1.48 -7.29 -20.22
CA ASN A 2 1.71 -6.86 -18.84
C ASN A 2 2.29 -8.00 -18.00
N VAL A 3 3.54 -7.83 -17.60
CA VAL A 3 4.25 -8.61 -16.59
C VAL A 3 3.63 -8.30 -15.22
N ARG A 4 2.88 -9.26 -14.65
CA ARG A 4 2.33 -9.19 -13.28
C ARG A 4 3.42 -9.48 -12.24
N THR A 5 4.03 -8.44 -11.71
CA THR A 5 4.55 -8.42 -10.32
C THR A 5 3.39 -8.59 -9.34
N ASP A 6 3.66 -9.03 -8.12
CA ASP A 6 2.73 -9.41 -7.05
C ASP A 6 2.33 -10.89 -7.07
N ALA A 7 3.27 -11.75 -6.69
CA ALA A 7 2.91 -12.97 -5.96
C ALA A 7 3.96 -13.20 -4.88
N LEU A 8 3.82 -12.45 -3.79
CA LEU A 8 4.53 -12.69 -2.55
C LEU A 8 3.70 -12.27 -1.37
N ALA A 9 3.71 -13.13 -0.35
CA ALA A 9 3.00 -12.99 0.91
C ALA A 9 1.48 -13.20 0.82
N ARG A 10 1.07 -14.47 0.73
CA ARG A 10 0.33 -15.19 1.78
C ARG A 10 -0.19 -16.50 1.19
N ASP A 11 0.62 -17.55 1.36
CA ASP A 11 0.08 -18.91 1.46
C ASP A 11 0.96 -19.69 2.45
N THR A 12 0.50 -19.74 3.71
CA THR A 12 0.86 -20.79 4.69
C THR A 12 -0.30 -20.89 5.67
N ALA A 13 -1.33 -21.65 5.31
CA ALA A 13 -2.06 -22.55 6.21
C ALA A 13 -3.24 -23.21 5.48
N SER A 14 -3.02 -24.38 4.89
CA SER A 14 -4.05 -25.41 4.75
C SER A 14 -3.40 -26.79 4.66
N PRO A 15 -4.12 -27.87 5.03
CA PRO A 15 -3.55 -29.01 5.73
C PRO A 15 -2.64 -29.85 4.85
N LEU A 16 -1.47 -30.17 5.41
CA LEU A 16 -0.54 -31.15 4.88
C LEU A 16 -1.27 -32.48 4.68
N ASN A 17 -1.52 -32.82 3.42
CA ASN A 17 -1.53 -34.23 3.01
C ASN A 17 -0.29 -34.90 3.62
N GLN A 18 -0.45 -36.10 4.16
CA GLN A 18 0.61 -36.91 4.76
C GLN A 18 1.75 -37.21 3.75
N GLY A 19 2.60 -36.22 3.54
CA GLY A 19 3.77 -36.23 2.69
C GLY A 19 4.84 -35.43 3.41
N MET A 20 6.04 -35.99 3.49
CA MET A 20 7.17 -35.49 4.26
C MET A 20 7.32 -33.95 4.19
N VAL A 21 7.34 -33.29 5.35
CA VAL A 21 7.69 -31.86 5.47
C VAL A 21 9.20 -31.72 5.29
N TYR A 22 9.61 -31.07 4.22
CA TYR A 22 11.01 -30.90 3.84
C TYR A 22 11.54 -29.52 4.28
N PRO A 23 12.74 -29.41 4.88
CA PRO A 23 13.31 -28.12 5.32
C PRO A 23 13.30 -27.05 4.23
N LEU A 24 13.23 -25.77 4.61
CA LEU A 24 13.38 -24.66 3.67
C LEU A 24 14.82 -24.56 3.16
N HIS A 25 14.97 -24.26 1.87
CA HIS A 25 16.26 -23.99 1.24
C HIS A 25 16.25 -22.59 0.62
N ARG A 26 16.83 -21.62 1.33
CA ARG A 26 16.88 -20.20 0.94
C ARG A 26 17.98 -19.97 -0.09
N ILE A 27 17.57 -19.56 -1.28
CA ILE A 27 18.45 -19.29 -2.41
C ILE A 27 18.50 -17.78 -2.63
N PHE A 28 19.63 -17.15 -2.33
CA PHE A 28 19.79 -15.71 -2.60
C PHE A 28 20.18 -15.50 -4.06
N MET A 29 19.45 -14.62 -4.74
CA MET A 29 19.63 -14.30 -6.14
C MET A 29 20.16 -12.88 -6.30
N PHE A 30 21.21 -12.74 -7.10
CA PHE A 30 21.89 -11.46 -7.32
C PHE A 30 21.77 -11.00 -8.78
N GLY A 31 21.33 -9.77 -8.97
CA GLY A 31 21.12 -9.16 -10.29
C GLY A 31 22.38 -8.48 -10.84
N GLY A 32 22.49 -8.44 -12.16
CA GLY A 32 23.56 -7.76 -12.89
C GLY A 32 23.15 -6.42 -13.51
N GLN A 33 23.81 -6.04 -14.61
CA GLN A 33 23.50 -4.80 -15.33
C GLN A 33 22.02 -4.77 -15.78
N GLY A 34 21.36 -3.62 -15.61
CA GLY A 34 19.93 -3.43 -15.91
C GLY A 34 19.00 -3.41 -14.69
N CYS A 35 19.50 -3.73 -13.49
CA CYS A 35 18.73 -3.56 -12.25
C CYS A 35 19.00 -2.24 -11.51
N HIS A 36 19.95 -1.43 -11.97
CA HIS A 36 20.39 -0.19 -11.32
C HIS A 36 19.56 1.03 -11.73
N TYR A 37 19.50 2.03 -10.86
CA TYR A 37 18.87 3.33 -11.10
C TYR A 37 19.38 4.34 -10.05
N TYR A 38 19.34 5.64 -10.33
CA TYR A 38 19.62 6.66 -9.30
C TYR A 38 18.65 6.53 -8.14
N GLN A 39 19.07 6.88 -6.93
CA GLN A 39 18.23 6.81 -5.72
C GLN A 39 17.79 5.38 -5.32
N MET A 40 18.44 4.33 -5.85
CA MET A 40 18.20 2.97 -5.39
C MET A 40 18.67 2.77 -3.94
N ALA A 41 17.82 2.13 -3.13
CA ALA A 41 18.04 1.93 -1.69
C ALA A 41 18.23 3.22 -0.88
N SER A 42 17.85 4.40 -1.40
CA SER A 42 18.07 5.67 -0.69
C SER A 42 17.34 5.71 0.65
N HIS A 43 16.12 5.18 0.69
CA HIS A 43 15.34 5.12 1.92
C HIS A 43 15.92 4.12 2.93
N LEU A 44 16.42 2.95 2.47
CA LEU A 44 17.13 1.98 3.32
C LEU A 44 18.43 2.57 3.88
N PHE A 45 19.18 3.31 3.07
CA PHE A 45 20.39 4.01 3.51
C PHE A 45 20.09 5.06 4.60
N LEU A 46 18.98 5.79 4.49
CA LEU A 46 18.57 6.78 5.49
C LEU A 46 18.02 6.12 6.77
N THR A 47 17.24 5.06 6.64
CA THR A 47 16.45 4.50 7.76
C THR A 47 17.08 3.30 8.47
N HIS A 48 17.97 2.55 7.81
CA HIS A 48 18.52 1.30 8.35
C HIS A 48 20.03 1.40 8.61
N SER A 49 20.45 1.28 9.89
CA SER A 49 21.85 1.48 10.30
C SER A 49 22.81 0.46 9.68
N THR A 50 22.51 -0.84 9.77
CA THR A 50 23.37 -1.91 9.20
C THR A 50 23.59 -1.74 7.70
N PHE A 51 22.52 -1.44 6.96
CA PHE A 51 22.59 -1.17 5.53
C PHE A 51 23.50 0.03 5.25
N ARG A 52 23.29 1.15 5.96
CA ARG A 52 24.09 2.36 5.83
C ARG A 52 25.56 2.14 6.15
N GLU A 53 25.88 1.43 7.23
CA GLU A 53 27.25 1.12 7.64
C GLU A 53 27.96 0.26 6.59
N ALA A 54 27.27 -0.76 6.05
CA ALA A 54 27.80 -1.58 4.97
C ALA A 54 28.07 -0.75 3.70
N MET A 55 27.12 0.09 3.30
CA MET A 55 27.29 1.01 2.16
C MET A 55 28.47 1.95 2.36
N LEU A 56 28.58 2.63 3.52
CA LEU A 56 29.67 3.56 3.81
C LEU A 56 31.03 2.87 3.82
N ARG A 57 31.13 1.68 4.42
CA ARG A 57 32.37 0.89 4.43
C ARG A 57 32.82 0.54 3.02
N LEU A 58 31.90 0.08 2.17
CA LEU A 58 32.19 -0.28 0.79
C LEU A 58 32.52 0.96 -0.06
N ASP A 59 31.86 2.09 0.19
CA ASP A 59 32.12 3.35 -0.51
C ASP A 59 33.54 3.85 -0.30
N LEU A 60 34.16 3.61 0.87
CA LEU A 60 35.56 3.96 1.10
C LEU A 60 36.52 3.26 0.11
N ILE A 61 36.19 2.05 -0.31
CA ILE A 61 36.99 1.28 -1.30
C ILE A 61 36.77 1.86 -2.68
N GLY A 62 35.50 2.12 -3.06
CA GLY A 62 35.15 2.78 -4.31
C GLY A 62 35.83 4.15 -4.44
N GLN A 63 35.79 4.98 -3.39
CA GLN A 63 36.47 6.28 -3.34
C GLN A 63 37.97 6.17 -3.56
N ARG A 64 38.62 5.19 -2.92
CA ARG A 64 40.06 4.99 -3.03
C ARG A 64 40.50 4.64 -4.46
N ILE A 65 39.68 3.89 -5.19
CA ILE A 65 40.00 3.39 -6.53
C ILE A 65 39.54 4.37 -7.62
N LEU A 66 38.31 4.87 -7.52
CA LEU A 66 37.68 5.73 -8.51
C LEU A 66 37.99 7.22 -8.30
N GLY A 67 38.50 7.59 -7.12
CA GLY A 67 38.71 8.99 -6.71
C GLY A 67 37.43 9.76 -6.40
N LYS A 68 36.26 9.10 -6.43
CA LYS A 68 34.93 9.68 -6.21
C LYS A 68 34.06 8.72 -5.41
N SER A 69 33.15 9.28 -4.59
CA SER A 69 32.17 8.49 -3.84
C SER A 69 31.12 7.92 -4.79
N VAL A 70 30.90 6.61 -4.71
CA VAL A 70 29.85 5.89 -5.42
C VAL A 70 28.50 6.26 -4.81
N ILE A 71 28.41 6.36 -3.47
CA ILE A 71 27.21 6.83 -2.77
C ILE A 71 26.80 8.23 -3.24
N ALA A 72 27.76 9.15 -3.34
CA ALA A 72 27.48 10.50 -3.82
C ALA A 72 26.94 10.51 -5.25
N GLU A 73 27.37 9.58 -6.10
CA GLU A 73 26.85 9.43 -7.46
C GLU A 73 25.44 8.82 -7.47
N ILE A 74 25.20 7.74 -6.70
CA ILE A 74 23.86 7.10 -6.62
C ILE A 74 22.81 8.09 -6.12
N TYR A 75 23.16 8.93 -5.12
CA TYR A 75 22.24 9.84 -4.44
C TYR A 75 22.35 11.30 -4.90
N ARG A 76 22.78 11.52 -6.14
CA ARG A 76 22.81 12.86 -6.75
C ARG A 76 21.46 13.56 -6.67
N LYS A 77 21.46 14.77 -6.09
CA LYS A 77 20.24 15.57 -5.91
C LYS A 77 19.67 16.12 -7.22
N ASP A 78 20.50 16.24 -8.25
CA ASP A 78 20.12 16.70 -9.59
C ASP A 78 19.62 15.56 -10.50
N LYS A 79 19.58 14.32 -9.99
CA LYS A 79 19.18 13.12 -10.74
C LYS A 79 18.01 12.42 -10.06
N SER A 80 16.98 12.14 -10.84
CA SER A 80 15.78 11.38 -10.48
C SER A 80 15.95 9.89 -10.81
N ARG A 81 15.05 9.05 -10.28
CA ARG A 81 15.04 7.59 -10.57
C ARG A 81 14.89 7.26 -12.06
N SER A 82 14.29 8.16 -12.85
CA SER A 82 14.05 7.97 -14.29
C SER A 82 15.20 8.46 -15.18
N ASP A 83 16.18 9.16 -14.62
CA ASP A 83 17.34 9.60 -15.39
C ASP A 83 18.26 8.43 -15.75
N ASP A 84 18.88 8.53 -16.93
CA ASP A 84 19.81 7.51 -17.40
C ASP A 84 21.04 7.40 -16.50
N PHE A 85 21.23 6.21 -15.92
CA PHE A 85 22.38 5.87 -15.10
C PHE A 85 23.21 4.80 -15.81
N SER A 86 23.96 5.18 -16.84
CA SER A 86 24.62 4.25 -17.77
C SER A 86 26.12 4.05 -17.53
N SER A 87 26.79 4.96 -16.81
CA SER A 87 28.25 4.90 -16.62
C SER A 87 28.67 3.67 -15.80
N ILE A 88 29.32 2.69 -16.44
CA ILE A 88 29.79 1.46 -15.78
C ILE A 88 30.79 1.71 -14.66
N THR A 89 31.50 2.84 -14.70
CA THR A 89 32.40 3.29 -13.63
C THR A 89 31.65 3.41 -12.30
N PHE A 90 30.36 3.75 -12.32
CA PHE A 90 29.53 3.89 -11.14
C PHE A 90 28.43 2.83 -11.04
N THR A 91 27.80 2.40 -12.13
CA THR A 91 26.72 1.41 -12.06
C THR A 91 27.21 0.06 -11.53
N HIS A 92 28.35 -0.44 -12.00
CA HIS A 92 28.93 -1.69 -11.51
C HIS A 92 29.17 -1.70 -9.99
N PRO A 93 29.98 -0.78 -9.41
CA PRO A 93 30.18 -0.77 -7.97
C PRO A 93 28.89 -0.49 -7.21
N SER A 94 27.96 0.32 -7.76
CA SER A 94 26.67 0.58 -7.10
C SER A 94 25.82 -0.69 -6.94
N ILE A 95 25.74 -1.51 -7.99
CA ILE A 95 25.02 -2.80 -7.98
C ILE A 95 25.61 -3.75 -6.93
N VAL A 96 26.95 -3.82 -6.86
CA VAL A 96 27.66 -4.65 -5.88
C VAL A 96 27.40 -4.16 -4.45
N MET A 97 27.56 -2.85 -4.23
CA MET A 97 27.43 -2.24 -2.91
C MET A 97 26.04 -2.44 -2.31
N VAL A 98 24.98 -2.14 -3.07
CA VAL A 98 23.59 -2.27 -2.59
C VAL A 98 23.27 -3.72 -2.23
N GLN A 99 23.64 -4.68 -3.08
CA GLN A 99 23.32 -6.08 -2.85
C GLN A 99 24.10 -6.69 -1.69
N LEU A 100 25.39 -6.35 -1.52
CA LEU A 100 26.17 -6.77 -0.34
C LEU A 100 25.68 -6.11 0.95
N ALA A 101 25.22 -4.86 0.88
CA ALA A 101 24.58 -4.20 2.01
C ALA A 101 23.27 -4.90 2.41
N LEU A 102 22.44 -5.32 1.44
CA LEU A 102 21.26 -6.16 1.72
C LEU A 102 21.62 -7.49 2.39
N VAL A 103 22.67 -8.18 1.92
CA VAL A 103 23.15 -9.43 2.56
C VAL A 103 23.52 -9.18 4.02
N SER A 104 24.28 -8.12 4.29
CA SER A 104 24.70 -7.75 5.65
C SER A 104 23.49 -7.42 6.54
N THR A 105 22.48 -6.77 5.95
CA THR A 105 21.25 -6.37 6.64
C THR A 105 20.37 -7.58 6.99
N LEU A 106 20.23 -8.54 6.07
CA LEU A 106 19.54 -9.81 6.32
C LEU A 106 20.25 -10.66 7.37
N ALA A 107 21.59 -10.71 7.32
CA ALA A 107 22.38 -11.46 8.30
C ALA A 107 22.19 -10.89 9.71
N ALA A 108 22.12 -9.57 9.87
CA ALA A 108 21.81 -8.92 11.15
C ALA A 108 20.40 -9.25 11.67
N GLU A 109 19.47 -9.58 10.77
CA GLU A 109 18.11 -10.05 11.09
C GLU A 109 18.02 -11.58 11.34
N GLY A 110 19.17 -12.28 11.33
CA GLY A 110 19.26 -13.73 11.51
C GLY A 110 18.88 -14.54 10.26
N ILE A 111 18.87 -13.91 9.08
CA ILE A 111 18.49 -14.54 7.81
C ILE A 111 19.75 -14.71 6.96
N THR A 112 20.12 -15.97 6.69
CA THR A 112 21.26 -16.33 5.85
C THR A 112 20.82 -17.12 4.62
N ALA A 113 21.65 -17.08 3.58
CA ALA A 113 21.47 -17.94 2.41
C ALA A 113 21.88 -19.38 2.74
N ASP A 114 21.18 -20.35 2.15
CA ASP A 114 21.57 -21.76 2.13
C ASP A 114 22.26 -22.13 0.80
N SER A 115 21.99 -21.38 -0.27
CA SER A 115 22.74 -21.37 -1.53
C SER A 115 22.59 -20.02 -2.27
N VAL A 116 23.43 -19.80 -3.28
CA VAL A 116 23.43 -18.54 -4.05
C VAL A 116 23.48 -18.76 -5.55
N ILE A 117 22.87 -17.84 -6.29
CA ILE A 117 22.88 -17.74 -7.75
C ILE A 117 23.01 -16.27 -8.13
N GLY A 118 23.68 -15.96 -9.24
CA GLY A 118 23.74 -14.60 -9.75
C GLY A 118 23.71 -14.55 -11.27
N THR A 119 23.23 -13.43 -11.82
CA THR A 119 23.23 -13.15 -13.26
C THR A 119 24.24 -12.05 -13.58
N SER A 120 25.11 -12.27 -14.57
CA SER A 120 26.13 -11.30 -14.98
C SER A 120 26.97 -10.83 -13.77
N LEU A 121 27.04 -9.52 -13.51
CA LEU A 121 27.69 -8.94 -12.34
C LEU A 121 27.22 -9.54 -11.00
N GLY A 122 25.96 -9.97 -10.92
CA GLY A 122 25.42 -10.66 -9.75
C GLY A 122 26.13 -11.98 -9.46
N GLU A 123 26.71 -12.65 -10.46
CA GLU A 123 27.47 -13.89 -10.26
C GLU A 123 28.79 -13.65 -9.50
N PHE A 124 29.40 -12.47 -9.65
CA PHE A 124 30.54 -12.05 -8.84
C PHE A 124 30.13 -11.83 -7.36
N ILE A 125 28.94 -11.28 -7.14
CA ILE A 125 28.37 -11.08 -5.80
C ILE A 125 28.05 -12.43 -5.15
N ALA A 126 27.45 -13.34 -5.91
CA ALA A 126 27.19 -14.71 -5.48
C ALA A 126 28.50 -15.43 -5.08
N ALA A 127 29.57 -15.28 -5.86
CA ALA A 127 30.90 -15.80 -5.52
C ALA A 127 31.43 -15.23 -4.19
N CYS A 128 31.25 -13.94 -3.95
CA CYS A 128 31.65 -13.29 -2.69
C CYS A 128 30.86 -13.81 -1.49
N VAL A 129 29.53 -13.86 -1.60
CA VAL A 129 28.65 -14.40 -0.54
C VAL A 129 28.92 -15.88 -0.31
N ALA A 130 29.34 -16.61 -1.35
CA ALA A 130 29.78 -17.99 -1.22
C ALA A 130 31.15 -18.18 -0.56
N GLY A 131 31.86 -17.10 -0.19
CA GLY A 131 33.18 -17.16 0.44
C GLY A 131 34.35 -17.27 -0.53
N ALA A 132 34.11 -17.18 -1.84
CA ALA A 132 35.14 -17.34 -2.86
C ALA A 132 36.04 -16.11 -3.01
N ILE A 133 35.55 -14.91 -2.69
CA ILE A 133 36.31 -13.66 -2.74
C ILE A 133 35.77 -12.75 -1.64
N SER A 134 36.64 -11.96 -0.99
CA SER A 134 36.17 -11.00 0.02
C SER A 134 35.35 -9.89 -0.63
N ASP A 135 34.48 -9.24 0.14
CA ASP A 135 33.72 -8.10 -0.35
C ASP A 135 34.61 -6.93 -0.79
N THR A 136 35.75 -6.75 -0.12
CA THR A 136 36.73 -5.72 -0.45
C THR A 136 37.43 -6.01 -1.78
N ASP A 137 37.86 -7.25 -1.98
CA ASP A 137 38.55 -7.66 -3.20
C ASP A 137 37.59 -7.71 -4.38
N LEU A 138 36.34 -8.15 -4.14
CA LEU A 138 35.28 -8.10 -5.13
C LEU A 138 35.06 -6.67 -5.62
N LEU A 139 34.79 -5.73 -4.72
CA LEU A 139 34.50 -4.35 -5.12
C LEU A 139 35.70 -3.73 -5.85
N ALA A 140 36.92 -4.00 -5.39
CA ALA A 140 38.13 -3.56 -6.07
C ALA A 140 38.28 -4.16 -7.48
N ALA A 141 38.06 -5.46 -7.64
CA ALA A 141 38.09 -6.14 -8.92
C ALA A 141 37.06 -5.57 -9.91
N ILE A 142 35.86 -5.24 -9.43
CA ILE A 142 34.80 -4.66 -10.25
C ILE A 142 35.11 -3.21 -10.65
N CYS A 143 35.67 -2.39 -9.74
CA CYS A 143 36.16 -1.07 -10.10
C CYS A 143 37.31 -1.13 -11.13
N ASP A 144 38.29 -2.02 -10.93
CA ASP A 144 39.38 -2.27 -11.87
C ASP A 144 38.86 -2.70 -13.25
N GLN A 145 37.86 -3.59 -13.27
CA GLN A 145 37.23 -4.05 -14.51
C GLN A 145 36.54 -2.88 -15.24
N ALA A 146 35.76 -2.05 -14.55
CA ALA A 146 35.09 -0.90 -15.15
C ALA A 146 36.10 0.10 -15.73
N ILE A 147 37.17 0.41 -14.98
CA ILE A 147 38.27 1.27 -15.46
C ILE A 147 38.93 0.67 -16.70
N LEU A 148 39.21 -0.64 -16.70
CA LEU A 148 39.85 -1.32 -17.81
C LEU A 148 39.00 -1.27 -19.09
N ILE A 149 37.68 -1.49 -18.96
CA ILE A 149 36.73 -1.41 -20.07
C ILE A 149 36.73 0.00 -20.68
N GLU A 150 36.61 1.03 -19.83
CA GLU A 150 36.64 2.44 -20.27
C GLU A 150 37.97 2.82 -20.94
N GLN A 151 39.10 2.30 -20.44
CA GLN A 151 40.41 2.54 -21.05
C GLN A 151 40.51 1.92 -22.45
N PHE A 152 40.02 0.69 -22.63
CA PHE A 152 40.03 0.04 -23.95
C PHE A 152 39.07 0.73 -24.92
N ALA A 153 37.89 1.16 -24.44
CA ALA A 153 36.93 1.93 -25.22
C ALA A 153 37.52 3.28 -25.65
N GLY A 154 38.16 4.02 -24.74
CA GLY A 154 38.84 5.29 -25.04
C GLY A 154 40.04 5.16 -25.99
N GLN A 155 40.65 3.97 -26.06
CA GLN A 155 41.71 3.63 -27.03
C GLN A 155 41.16 3.14 -28.38
N GLY A 156 39.84 3.04 -28.55
CA GLY A 156 39.21 2.47 -29.74
C GLY A 156 39.46 0.96 -29.92
N LYS A 157 39.94 0.27 -28.88
CA LYS A 157 40.18 -1.19 -28.90
C LYS A 157 38.93 -2.00 -28.58
N LEU A 158 37.89 -1.34 -28.08
CA LEU A 158 36.59 -1.92 -27.81
C LEU A 158 35.53 -1.08 -28.54
N PRO A 159 34.78 -1.64 -29.50
CA PRO A 159 33.74 -0.92 -30.20
C PRO A 159 32.58 -0.59 -29.25
N LYS A 160 31.84 0.48 -29.56
CA LYS A 160 30.58 0.77 -28.86
C LYS A 160 29.57 -0.35 -29.15
N GLY A 161 29.00 -0.89 -28.09
CA GLY A 161 28.00 -1.93 -28.15
C GLY A 161 26.66 -1.47 -27.61
N GLY A 162 25.76 -2.42 -27.46
CA GLY A 162 24.51 -2.26 -26.74
C GLY A 162 23.91 -3.60 -26.38
N MET A 163 22.85 -3.56 -25.58
CA MET A 163 22.08 -4.75 -25.22
C MET A 163 20.57 -4.43 -25.26
N LEU A 164 19.78 -5.39 -25.73
CA LEU A 164 18.33 -5.26 -25.86
C LEU A 164 17.64 -6.53 -25.36
N SER A 165 16.78 -6.39 -24.37
CA SER A 165 15.89 -7.45 -23.89
C SER A 165 14.59 -7.43 -24.68
N ALA A 166 14.09 -8.60 -25.08
CA ALA A 166 12.84 -8.75 -25.82
C ALA A 166 11.99 -9.88 -25.24
N LEU A 167 10.66 -9.68 -25.26
CA LEU A 167 9.68 -10.67 -24.88
C LEU A 167 9.15 -11.42 -26.11
N ILE A 168 9.84 -12.50 -26.48
CA ILE A 168 9.65 -13.24 -27.73
C ILE A 168 9.76 -14.75 -27.50
N THR A 169 9.11 -15.53 -28.36
CA THR A 169 9.19 -17.00 -28.38
C THR A 169 10.53 -17.51 -28.94
N PRO A 170 10.90 -18.79 -28.71
CA PRO A 170 12.11 -19.36 -29.30
C PRO A 170 12.16 -19.28 -30.83
N ASP A 171 11.03 -19.49 -31.51
CA ASP A 171 10.95 -19.41 -32.97
C ASP A 171 11.18 -17.97 -33.47
N GLU A 172 10.60 -16.97 -32.78
CA GLU A 172 10.82 -15.55 -33.09
C GLU A 172 12.26 -15.12 -32.82
N ARG A 173 12.88 -15.64 -31.75
CA ARG A 173 14.31 -15.44 -31.47
C ARG A 173 15.16 -15.99 -32.61
N ASP A 174 14.91 -17.22 -33.04
CA ASP A 174 15.70 -17.87 -34.09
C ASP A 174 15.52 -17.13 -35.43
N ALA A 175 14.33 -16.60 -35.71
CA ALA A 175 14.08 -15.74 -36.86
C ALA A 175 14.87 -14.41 -36.79
N LEU A 176 14.94 -13.77 -35.62
CA LEU A 176 15.75 -12.55 -35.44
C LEU A 176 17.25 -12.83 -35.55
N LEU A 177 17.74 -13.96 -35.01
CA LEU A 177 19.15 -14.35 -35.15
C LEU A 177 19.53 -14.70 -36.61
N ALA A 178 18.58 -15.25 -37.38
CA ALA A 178 18.79 -15.49 -38.80
C ALA A 178 18.84 -14.18 -39.62
N GLU A 179 18.08 -13.16 -39.19
CA GLU A 179 18.08 -11.83 -39.81
C GLU A 179 19.30 -10.98 -39.41
N PHE A 180 19.76 -11.11 -38.17
CA PHE A 180 20.88 -10.37 -37.59
C PHE A 180 21.96 -11.33 -37.06
N PRO A 181 22.75 -11.97 -37.95
CA PRO A 181 23.74 -12.98 -37.54
C PRO A 181 24.91 -12.42 -36.71
N GLU A 182 25.10 -11.10 -36.70
CA GLU A 182 26.11 -10.40 -35.89
C GLU A 182 25.69 -10.22 -34.42
N VAL A 183 24.42 -10.44 -34.09
CA VAL A 183 23.89 -10.35 -32.72
C VAL A 183 24.16 -11.65 -31.96
N ALA A 184 24.64 -11.52 -30.72
CA ALA A 184 24.73 -12.64 -29.79
C ALA A 184 23.51 -12.67 -28.85
N VAL A 185 23.15 -13.88 -28.41
CA VAL A 185 22.24 -14.05 -27.26
C VAL A 185 23.04 -13.81 -25.98
N ALA A 186 22.79 -12.68 -25.34
CA ALA A 186 23.40 -12.32 -24.06
C ALA A 186 22.81 -13.11 -22.88
N GLY A 187 21.55 -13.53 -22.98
CA GLY A 187 20.93 -14.34 -21.92
C GLY A 187 19.51 -14.79 -22.21
N VAL A 188 19.13 -15.91 -21.58
CA VAL A 188 17.77 -16.47 -21.59
C VAL A 188 17.30 -16.61 -20.15
N HIS A 189 16.30 -15.81 -19.78
CA HIS A 189 15.84 -15.69 -18.39
C HIS A 189 14.58 -16.50 -18.10
N HIS A 190 13.72 -16.67 -19.11
CA HIS A 190 12.65 -17.67 -19.16
C HIS A 190 12.25 -17.90 -20.63
N SER A 191 11.33 -18.83 -20.89
CA SER A 191 10.92 -19.28 -22.25
C SER A 191 10.47 -18.18 -23.22
N ARG A 192 10.19 -16.98 -22.72
CA ARG A 192 9.75 -15.83 -23.51
C ARG A 192 10.56 -14.56 -23.27
N HIS A 193 11.71 -14.63 -22.60
CA HIS A 193 12.52 -13.44 -22.31
C HIS A 193 13.97 -13.69 -22.67
N VAL A 194 14.43 -13.01 -23.72
CA VAL A 194 15.78 -13.14 -24.27
C VAL A 194 16.44 -11.77 -24.27
N THR A 195 17.71 -11.71 -23.89
CA THR A 195 18.54 -10.51 -24.03
C THR A 195 19.55 -10.74 -25.14
N PHE A 196 19.67 -9.76 -26.02
CA PHE A 196 20.61 -9.72 -27.14
C PHE A 196 21.72 -8.71 -26.85
N SER A 197 22.90 -8.95 -27.39
CA SER A 197 24.02 -8.02 -27.35
C SER A 197 24.82 -8.02 -28.64
N GLY A 198 25.39 -6.86 -28.98
CA GLY A 198 26.14 -6.66 -30.21
C GLY A 198 26.55 -5.21 -30.38
N ASP A 199 27.16 -4.89 -31.52
CA ASP A 199 27.53 -3.51 -31.86
C ASP A 199 26.30 -2.60 -31.87
N THR A 200 26.48 -1.33 -31.48
CA THR A 200 25.37 -0.36 -31.34
C THR A 200 24.49 -0.30 -32.59
N TRP A 201 25.09 -0.30 -33.79
CA TRP A 201 24.36 -0.21 -35.05
C TRP A 201 23.47 -1.43 -35.32
N VAL A 202 23.89 -2.64 -34.91
CA VAL A 202 23.10 -3.86 -35.07
C VAL A 202 21.97 -3.88 -34.06
N ILE A 203 22.22 -3.46 -32.82
CA ILE A 203 21.20 -3.34 -31.79
C ILE A 203 20.14 -2.30 -32.18
N ASP A 204 20.54 -1.18 -32.78
CA ASP A 204 19.60 -0.18 -33.32
C ASP A 204 18.74 -0.75 -34.47
N ALA A 205 19.30 -1.64 -35.29
CA ALA A 205 18.56 -2.31 -36.36
C ALA A 205 17.60 -3.38 -35.81
N LEU A 206 18.05 -4.16 -34.83
CA LEU A 206 17.26 -5.15 -34.11
C LEU A 206 16.07 -4.50 -33.38
N GLU A 207 16.30 -3.35 -32.75
CA GLU A 207 15.28 -2.53 -32.09
C GLU A 207 14.17 -2.14 -33.08
N LYS A 208 14.54 -1.67 -34.27
CA LYS A 208 13.59 -1.36 -35.35
C LYS A 208 12.82 -2.59 -35.83
N SER A 209 13.46 -3.75 -35.95
CA SER A 209 12.78 -5.00 -36.34
C SER A 209 11.78 -5.44 -35.26
N CYS A 210 12.16 -5.35 -33.98
CA CYS A 210 11.26 -5.61 -32.86
C CYS A 210 10.05 -4.66 -32.87
N GLN A 211 10.28 -3.36 -33.13
CA GLN A 211 9.22 -2.36 -33.25
C GLN A 211 8.26 -2.67 -34.41
N GLN A 212 8.79 -3.03 -35.59
CA GLN A 212 7.99 -3.40 -36.76
C GLN A 212 7.12 -4.64 -36.54
N ARG A 213 7.62 -5.60 -35.75
CA ARG A 213 6.91 -6.84 -35.39
C ARG A 213 6.03 -6.70 -34.13
N ALA A 214 5.96 -5.50 -33.54
CA ALA A 214 5.23 -5.21 -32.31
C ALA A 214 5.64 -6.11 -31.12
N PHE A 215 6.91 -6.53 -31.08
CA PHE A 215 7.47 -7.22 -29.92
C PHE A 215 7.64 -6.23 -28.76
N LEU A 216 7.39 -6.67 -27.53
CA LEU A 216 7.81 -5.88 -26.37
C LEU A 216 9.32 -6.02 -26.20
N TYR A 217 10.01 -4.91 -26.05
CA TYR A 217 11.44 -4.87 -25.83
C TYR A 217 11.85 -3.72 -24.91
N GLN A 218 13.06 -3.80 -24.37
CA GLN A 218 13.68 -2.79 -23.52
C GLN A 218 15.19 -2.77 -23.79
N ARG A 219 15.72 -1.59 -24.10
CA ARG A 219 17.17 -1.36 -24.17
C ARG A 219 17.77 -1.30 -22.76
N ILE A 220 18.88 -1.98 -22.56
CA ILE A 220 19.62 -1.92 -21.28
C ILE A 220 20.57 -0.72 -21.35
N ALA A 221 20.59 0.10 -20.29
CA ALA A 221 21.45 1.28 -20.16
C ALA A 221 22.93 0.89 -20.00
N VAL A 222 23.56 0.53 -21.12
CA VAL A 222 24.97 0.15 -21.20
C VAL A 222 25.52 0.33 -22.62
N ASP A 223 26.72 0.87 -22.73
CA ASP A 223 27.38 1.17 -24.01
C ASP A 223 28.27 0.01 -24.52
N TYR A 224 28.12 -1.19 -23.96
CA TYR A 224 28.98 -2.34 -24.20
C TYR A 224 28.19 -3.61 -24.43
N ALA A 225 28.65 -4.41 -25.38
CA ALA A 225 28.05 -5.69 -25.76
C ALA A 225 28.51 -6.82 -24.84
N PHE A 226 28.18 -6.76 -23.55
CA PHE A 226 28.48 -7.84 -22.61
C PHE A 226 27.79 -9.15 -23.02
N HIS A 227 28.34 -10.28 -22.57
CA HIS A 227 27.84 -11.62 -22.88
C HIS A 227 27.86 -11.92 -24.40
N SER A 228 28.86 -11.37 -25.10
CA SER A 228 29.08 -11.63 -26.52
C SER A 228 30.57 -11.72 -26.85
N PRO A 229 30.93 -12.32 -28.00
CA PRO A 229 32.29 -12.28 -28.52
C PRO A 229 32.85 -10.86 -28.74
N ALA A 230 32.00 -9.82 -28.83
CA ALA A 230 32.44 -8.44 -29.05
C ALA A 230 33.27 -7.88 -27.88
N ILE A 231 33.12 -8.43 -26.67
CA ILE A 231 33.91 -8.04 -25.49
C ILE A 231 35.31 -8.67 -25.46
N ARG A 232 35.59 -9.69 -26.30
CA ARG A 232 36.81 -10.51 -26.30
C ARG A 232 38.14 -9.74 -26.38
N PRO A 233 38.27 -8.55 -27.00
CA PRO A 233 39.50 -7.76 -26.94
C PRO A 233 40.00 -7.49 -25.52
N LEU A 234 39.11 -7.49 -24.51
CA LEU A 234 39.44 -7.30 -23.11
C LEU A 234 40.01 -8.54 -22.40
N LYS A 235 39.93 -9.74 -23.00
CA LYS A 235 40.19 -11.02 -22.30
C LYS A 235 41.54 -11.04 -21.60
N ALA A 236 42.62 -10.79 -22.34
CA ALA A 236 43.98 -10.90 -21.80
C ALA A 236 44.23 -9.94 -20.63
N ALA A 237 43.77 -8.69 -20.74
CA ALA A 237 43.93 -7.69 -19.69
C ALA A 237 43.02 -7.95 -18.49
N SER A 238 41.80 -8.45 -18.72
CA SER A 238 40.86 -8.81 -17.66
C SER A 238 41.38 -9.97 -16.82
N LEU A 239 41.90 -11.03 -17.46
CA LEU A 239 42.53 -12.16 -16.78
C LEU A 239 43.73 -11.72 -15.93
N ALA A 240 44.57 -10.82 -16.45
CA ALA A 240 45.70 -10.28 -15.71
C ALA A 240 45.25 -9.43 -14.51
N SER A 241 44.15 -8.68 -14.64
CA SER A 241 43.62 -7.86 -13.55
C SER A 241 43.00 -8.72 -12.43
N ILE A 242 42.19 -9.72 -12.79
CA ILE A 242 41.51 -10.59 -11.82
C ILE A 242 42.51 -11.43 -11.00
N LYS A 243 43.62 -11.86 -11.61
CA LYS A 243 44.69 -12.62 -10.93
C LYS A 243 45.36 -11.88 -9.75
N LYS A 244 45.12 -10.58 -9.58
CA LYS A 244 45.60 -9.81 -8.41
C LYS A 244 44.85 -10.18 -7.13
N TYR A 245 43.66 -10.75 -7.25
CA TYR A 245 42.75 -11.02 -6.14
C TYR A 245 42.79 -12.51 -5.78
N THR A 246 42.65 -12.82 -4.48
CA THR A 246 42.76 -14.19 -3.99
C THR A 246 41.38 -14.85 -3.98
N THR A 247 41.30 -16.09 -4.47
CA THR A 247 40.06 -16.89 -4.37
C THR A 247 40.14 -17.93 -3.25
N GLY A 248 39.02 -18.09 -2.54
CA GLY A 248 38.84 -19.00 -1.41
C GLY A 248 37.96 -20.22 -1.74
N ALA A 249 37.83 -21.12 -0.77
CA ALA A 249 36.91 -22.25 -0.86
C ALA A 249 35.46 -21.82 -0.56
N PHE A 250 34.49 -22.43 -1.23
CA PHE A 250 33.08 -22.11 -1.00
C PHE A 250 32.59 -22.58 0.36
N THR A 251 31.89 -21.70 1.08
CA THR A 251 31.20 -22.01 2.35
C THR A 251 29.75 -22.43 2.16
N LEU A 252 29.18 -22.16 0.99
CA LEU A 252 27.81 -22.51 0.60
C LEU A 252 27.73 -22.88 -0.89
N PRO A 253 26.74 -23.68 -1.32
CA PRO A 253 26.52 -24.01 -2.73
C PRO A 253 26.33 -22.74 -3.59
N PHE A 254 27.12 -22.65 -4.65
CA PHE A 254 27.07 -21.58 -5.64
C PHE A 254 26.69 -22.14 -7.02
N TYR A 255 25.64 -21.61 -7.63
CA TYR A 255 25.17 -21.96 -8.96
C TYR A 255 25.52 -20.86 -9.97
N SER A 256 26.16 -21.25 -11.06
CA SER A 256 26.64 -20.33 -12.10
C SER A 256 25.73 -20.35 -13.31
N CYS A 257 25.23 -19.17 -13.72
CA CYS A 257 24.40 -19.05 -14.91
C CYS A 257 25.23 -19.13 -16.21
N ALA A 258 26.53 -18.84 -16.14
CA ALA A 258 27.44 -18.98 -17.27
C ALA A 258 27.71 -20.46 -17.63
N THR A 259 27.72 -21.35 -16.63
CA THR A 259 28.08 -22.77 -16.82
C THR A 259 26.92 -23.75 -16.64
N VAL A 260 25.77 -23.28 -16.12
CA VAL A 260 24.59 -24.12 -15.77
C VAL A 260 25.00 -25.29 -14.88
N ALA A 261 25.78 -24.97 -13.84
CA ALA A 261 26.32 -25.96 -12.93
C ALA A 261 26.46 -25.42 -11.51
N ARG A 262 26.44 -26.34 -10.54
CA ARG A 262 26.96 -26.05 -9.20
C ARG A 262 28.48 -25.90 -9.30
N CYS A 263 28.94 -24.68 -9.15
CA CYS A 263 30.36 -24.34 -9.26
C CYS A 263 31.15 -24.99 -8.10
N ARG A 264 32.34 -25.50 -8.41
CA ARG A 264 33.24 -26.14 -7.44
C ARG A 264 34.56 -25.41 -7.24
N VAL A 265 34.98 -24.63 -8.24
CA VAL A 265 36.19 -23.81 -8.22
C VAL A 265 35.91 -22.55 -9.03
N ILE A 266 36.35 -21.39 -8.53
CA ILE A 266 36.40 -20.14 -9.28
C ILE A 266 37.85 -19.74 -9.49
N ASP A 267 38.19 -19.48 -10.75
CA ASP A 267 39.46 -18.90 -11.17
C ASP A 267 39.22 -17.68 -12.08
N ALA A 268 40.31 -17.09 -12.59
CA ALA A 268 40.22 -15.94 -13.48
C ALA A 268 39.48 -16.26 -14.80
N GLU A 269 39.55 -17.49 -15.30
CA GLU A 269 38.83 -17.88 -16.52
C GLU A 269 37.33 -18.00 -16.25
N HIS A 270 36.91 -18.48 -15.08
CA HIS A 270 35.49 -18.47 -14.68
C HIS A 270 34.95 -17.04 -14.65
N PHE A 271 35.65 -16.11 -13.98
CA PHE A 271 35.24 -14.71 -13.92
C PHE A 271 35.20 -14.04 -15.29
N TRP A 272 36.15 -14.35 -16.17
CA TRP A 272 36.07 -13.90 -17.56
C TRP A 272 34.88 -14.51 -18.31
N GLY A 273 34.61 -15.79 -18.08
CA GLY A 273 33.47 -16.52 -18.63
C GLY A 273 32.14 -15.86 -18.30
N ILE A 274 31.98 -15.29 -17.10
CA ILE A 274 30.79 -14.51 -16.71
C ILE A 274 30.59 -13.30 -17.63
N VAL A 275 31.66 -12.64 -18.07
CA VAL A 275 31.60 -11.42 -18.90
C VAL A 275 31.32 -11.73 -20.37
N GLU A 276 31.86 -12.84 -20.89
CA GLU A 276 31.78 -13.21 -22.31
C GLU A 276 30.59 -14.14 -22.63
N SER A 277 30.23 -15.04 -21.72
CA SER A 277 29.27 -16.11 -22.00
C SER A 277 27.83 -15.66 -21.80
N PRO A 278 26.85 -16.27 -22.50
CA PRO A 278 25.44 -16.04 -22.27
C PRO A 278 25.00 -16.39 -20.83
N ILE A 279 24.00 -15.66 -20.33
CA ILE A 279 23.36 -15.91 -19.03
C ILE A 279 22.25 -16.94 -19.22
N ASN A 280 22.43 -18.18 -18.74
CA ASN A 280 21.44 -19.25 -18.84
C ASN A 280 20.66 -19.41 -17.52
N PHE A 281 19.90 -18.38 -17.15
CA PHE A 281 19.23 -18.32 -15.84
C PHE A 281 18.11 -19.37 -15.72
N ALA A 282 17.28 -19.54 -16.76
CA ALA A 282 16.19 -20.51 -16.79
C ALA A 282 16.69 -21.95 -16.53
N ASP A 283 17.70 -22.39 -17.27
CA ASP A 283 18.28 -23.73 -17.14
C ASP A 283 18.95 -23.93 -15.77
N THR A 284 19.52 -22.85 -15.20
CA THR A 284 20.12 -22.91 -13.86
C THR A 284 19.07 -23.05 -12.76
N ILE A 285 17.90 -22.42 -12.92
CA ILE A 285 16.75 -22.64 -12.02
C ILE A 285 16.26 -24.09 -12.13
N ASP A 286 16.17 -24.65 -13.34
CA ASP A 286 15.78 -26.05 -13.52
C ASP A 286 16.77 -27.02 -12.85
N LEU A 287 18.07 -26.73 -12.91
CA LEU A 287 19.10 -27.48 -12.18
C LEU A 287 18.92 -27.40 -10.66
N ILE A 288 18.60 -26.21 -10.12
CA ILE A 288 18.38 -26.01 -8.68
C ILE A 288 17.14 -26.80 -8.24
N GLU A 289 16.03 -26.70 -8.97
CA GLU A 289 14.80 -27.46 -8.68
C GLU A 289 15.03 -28.97 -8.76
N ALA A 290 15.77 -29.45 -9.76
CA ALA A 290 16.10 -30.86 -9.91
C ALA A 290 17.00 -31.38 -8.79
N SER A 291 17.84 -30.53 -8.20
CA SER A 291 18.77 -30.89 -7.12
C SER A 291 18.21 -30.69 -5.72
N ALA A 292 17.08 -29.99 -5.56
CA ALA A 292 16.41 -29.74 -4.29
C ALA A 292 15.61 -30.95 -3.75
N THR A 293 16.19 -32.15 -3.81
CA THR A 293 15.55 -33.36 -3.26
C THR A 293 15.47 -33.26 -1.74
N GLY A 294 14.25 -33.08 -1.24
CA GLY A 294 13.98 -33.09 0.18
C GLY A 294 14.17 -31.75 0.91
N ALA A 295 14.13 -30.63 0.18
CA ALA A 295 14.01 -29.29 0.73
C ALA A 295 13.12 -28.42 -0.16
N THR A 296 12.36 -27.48 0.40
CA THR A 296 11.51 -26.56 -0.38
C THR A 296 12.32 -25.32 -0.77
N PRO A 297 12.58 -25.07 -2.07
CA PRO A 297 13.29 -23.87 -2.52
C PRO A 297 12.54 -22.58 -2.19
N VAL A 298 13.24 -21.60 -1.62
CA VAL A 298 12.77 -20.24 -1.38
C VAL A 298 13.74 -19.27 -2.05
N TYR A 299 13.35 -18.72 -3.18
CA TYR A 299 14.16 -17.75 -3.92
C TYR A 299 14.03 -16.36 -3.29
N VAL A 300 15.15 -15.67 -3.10
CA VAL A 300 15.19 -14.33 -2.51
C VAL A 300 15.97 -13.41 -3.44
N ASP A 301 15.27 -12.51 -4.12
CA ASP A 301 15.85 -11.52 -5.03
C ASP A 301 16.38 -10.31 -4.24
N LEU A 302 17.71 -10.15 -4.30
CA LEU A 302 18.42 -9.03 -3.70
C LEU A 302 18.70 -7.92 -4.72
N SER A 303 18.30 -8.08 -6.00
CA SER A 303 18.53 -7.04 -7.01
C SER A 303 17.73 -5.76 -6.69
N PRO A 304 18.31 -4.55 -6.91
CA PRO A 304 17.63 -3.30 -6.63
C PRO A 304 16.27 -3.14 -7.32
N SER A 305 16.11 -3.66 -8.55
CA SER A 305 14.84 -3.58 -9.29
C SER A 305 13.84 -4.70 -8.96
N GLY A 306 14.26 -5.79 -8.31
CA GLY A 306 13.42 -6.97 -8.07
C GLY A 306 13.10 -7.79 -9.32
N SER A 307 13.96 -7.72 -10.34
CA SER A 307 13.73 -8.31 -11.67
C SER A 307 13.82 -9.85 -11.70
N LEU A 308 14.71 -10.46 -10.91
CA LEU A 308 14.91 -11.91 -10.90
C LEU A 308 13.73 -12.64 -10.27
N HIS A 309 13.06 -12.02 -9.28
CA HIS A 309 11.78 -12.50 -8.75
C HIS A 309 10.76 -12.71 -9.88
N GLY A 310 10.64 -11.72 -10.78
CA GLY A 310 9.77 -11.78 -11.95
C GLY A 310 10.12 -12.96 -12.87
N PHE A 311 11.42 -13.17 -13.16
CA PHE A 311 11.88 -14.26 -14.01
C PHE A 311 11.58 -15.63 -13.43
N VAL A 312 11.86 -15.85 -12.14
CA VAL A 312 11.54 -17.12 -11.46
C VAL A 312 10.04 -17.40 -11.48
N LYS A 313 9.21 -16.38 -11.18
CA LYS A 313 7.75 -16.52 -11.17
C LYS A 313 7.21 -16.91 -12.55
N GLN A 314 7.74 -16.33 -13.64
CA GLN A 314 7.34 -16.67 -15.00
C GLN A 314 7.82 -18.05 -15.42
N HIS A 315 9.08 -18.39 -15.12
CA HIS A 315 9.68 -19.67 -15.47
C HIS A 315 8.98 -20.85 -14.77
N LEU A 316 8.88 -20.80 -13.44
CA LEU A 316 8.29 -21.89 -12.65
C LEU A 316 6.76 -21.89 -12.66
N GLY A 317 6.12 -20.74 -12.92
CA GLY A 317 4.67 -20.63 -13.09
C GLY A 317 4.14 -21.44 -14.28
N ALA A 318 4.99 -21.72 -15.27
CA ALA A 318 4.66 -22.59 -16.40
C ALA A 318 4.71 -24.10 -16.05
N PHE A 319 5.41 -24.49 -14.98
CA PHE A 319 5.68 -25.89 -14.62
C PHE A 319 4.85 -26.44 -13.44
N ARG A 320 4.28 -25.58 -12.57
CA ARG A 320 3.57 -26.05 -11.36
C ARG A 320 2.14 -25.54 -11.25
N ALA A 321 1.19 -26.38 -11.67
CA ALA A 321 -0.24 -26.21 -11.39
C ALA A 321 -0.65 -26.54 -9.93
N LYS A 322 0.29 -26.94 -9.06
CA LYS A 322 -0.02 -27.48 -7.71
C LYS A 322 0.90 -27.05 -6.54
N GLN A 323 2.02 -26.37 -6.76
CA GLN A 323 2.87 -25.81 -5.69
C GLN A 323 3.55 -24.55 -6.22
N VAL A 324 3.18 -23.37 -5.71
CA VAL A 324 3.82 -22.11 -6.11
C VAL A 324 5.22 -22.06 -5.45
N PRO A 325 6.32 -21.97 -6.21
CA PRO A 325 7.63 -21.75 -5.61
C PRO A 325 7.63 -20.41 -4.89
N VAL A 326 8.13 -20.39 -3.66
CA VAL A 326 8.21 -19.16 -2.89
C VAL A 326 9.38 -18.35 -3.44
N SER A 327 9.10 -17.27 -4.16
CA SER A 327 10.11 -16.35 -4.67
C SER A 327 9.83 -14.96 -4.15
N LEU A 328 10.71 -14.35 -3.35
CA LEU A 328 10.59 -12.98 -2.83
C LEU A 328 11.48 -11.92 -3.50
N THR A 329 11.07 -10.65 -3.47
CA THR A 329 11.95 -9.51 -3.70
C THR A 329 12.04 -8.60 -2.49
N LEU A 330 13.24 -8.10 -2.19
CA LEU A 330 13.51 -7.18 -1.09
C LEU A 330 13.50 -5.71 -1.51
N MET A 331 13.62 -5.43 -2.81
CA MET A 331 13.54 -4.09 -3.38
C MET A 331 12.69 -4.09 -4.64
N SER A 332 12.20 -2.91 -5.04
CA SER A 332 11.51 -2.73 -6.32
C SER A 332 11.55 -1.27 -6.75
N LEU A 333 11.76 -1.06 -8.05
CA LEU A 333 11.78 0.26 -8.69
C LEU A 333 10.49 1.08 -8.40
N MET A 334 9.36 0.39 -8.24
CA MET A 334 8.02 0.97 -8.09
C MET A 334 7.58 1.15 -6.62
N SER A 335 8.38 0.71 -5.65
CA SER A 335 8.00 0.64 -4.24
C SER A 335 8.95 1.44 -3.33
N ASN A 336 8.51 1.72 -2.10
CA ASN A 336 9.41 2.21 -1.06
C ASN A 336 10.31 1.05 -0.59
N ASP A 337 11.63 1.22 -0.75
CA ASP A 337 12.63 0.18 -0.49
C ASP A 337 12.55 -0.38 0.95
N THR A 338 12.24 0.45 1.96
CA THR A 338 12.13 -0.02 3.35
C THR A 338 10.86 -0.83 3.59
N THR A 339 9.73 -0.40 3.05
CA THR A 339 8.46 -1.15 3.16
C THR A 339 8.58 -2.52 2.49
N GLN A 340 9.17 -2.55 1.29
CA GLN A 340 9.39 -3.79 0.55
C GLN A 340 10.35 -4.72 1.30
N TYR A 341 11.46 -4.19 1.82
CA TYR A 341 12.41 -4.95 2.62
C TYR A 341 11.75 -5.55 3.88
N GLN A 342 11.00 -4.75 4.64
CA GLN A 342 10.31 -5.19 5.85
C GLN A 342 9.27 -6.29 5.55
N ALA A 343 8.50 -6.13 4.47
CA ALA A 343 7.55 -7.15 4.03
C ALA A 343 8.23 -8.47 3.65
N GLY A 344 9.36 -8.40 2.95
CA GLY A 344 10.19 -9.56 2.61
C GLY A 344 10.74 -10.28 3.84
N VAL A 345 11.35 -9.53 4.77
CA VAL A 345 11.89 -10.06 6.03
C VAL A 345 10.79 -10.71 6.89
N LEU A 346 9.64 -10.06 7.02
CA LEU A 346 8.50 -10.61 7.77
C LEU A 346 8.01 -11.92 7.14
N THR A 347 7.96 -11.99 5.81
CA THR A 347 7.58 -13.20 5.08
C THR A 347 8.57 -14.33 5.32
N LEU A 348 9.87 -14.06 5.23
CA LEU A 348 10.93 -15.04 5.53
C LEU A 348 10.86 -15.55 6.97
N LYS A 349 10.66 -14.67 7.95
CA LYS A 349 10.51 -15.04 9.37
C LYS A 349 9.27 -15.90 9.61
N ARG A 350 8.15 -15.60 8.94
CA ARG A 350 6.92 -16.40 9.01
C ARG A 350 7.11 -17.80 8.44
N LEU A 351 7.76 -17.91 7.27
CA LEU A 351 8.07 -19.19 6.65
C LEU A 351 8.95 -20.04 7.57
N ALA A 352 10.03 -19.47 8.13
CA ALA A 352 10.90 -20.17 9.06
C ALA A 352 10.16 -20.66 10.32
N LYS A 353 9.23 -19.86 10.87
CA LYS A 353 8.41 -20.22 12.02
C LYS A 353 7.43 -21.37 11.72
N ALA A 354 6.70 -21.28 10.60
CA ALA A 354 5.75 -22.32 10.18
C ALA A 354 6.43 -23.69 9.98
N TYR A 355 7.68 -23.68 9.49
CA TYR A 355 8.49 -24.89 9.37
C TYR A 355 9.02 -25.43 10.70
N SER A 356 9.45 -24.56 11.61
CA SER A 356 9.94 -24.97 12.93
C SER A 356 8.82 -25.62 13.77
N GLU A 357 7.60 -25.10 13.68
CA GLU A 357 6.43 -25.63 14.41
C GLU A 357 5.93 -26.97 13.83
N SER A 358 6.11 -27.20 12.53
CA SER A 358 5.75 -28.47 11.88
C SER A 358 6.81 -29.58 12.04
N ALA A 359 8.09 -29.22 12.21
CA ALA A 359 9.17 -30.19 12.46
C ALA A 359 9.16 -30.79 13.89
N ILE A 360 8.56 -30.10 14.86
CA ILE A 360 8.42 -30.58 16.25
C ILE A 360 7.32 -31.66 16.38
N ALA A 361 6.47 -31.82 15.35
CA ALA A 361 5.32 -32.72 15.33
C ALA A 361 5.58 -34.10 14.67
N GLN A 362 6.77 -34.67 14.80
CA GLN A 362 7.07 -36.05 14.36
C GLN A 362 7.18 -37.01 15.57
N PRO A 363 6.53 -38.18 15.55
CA PRO A 363 6.53 -39.13 16.67
C PRO A 363 7.81 -39.97 16.71
N GLY A 364 8.29 -40.28 17.92
CA GLY A 364 9.42 -41.19 18.17
C GLY A 364 9.15 -42.64 17.76
N PRO A 365 10.16 -43.53 17.84
CA PRO A 365 10.14 -44.85 17.23
C PRO A 365 9.00 -45.72 17.76
N GLN A 366 8.26 -46.35 16.83
CA GLN A 366 7.17 -47.27 17.14
C GLN A 366 7.72 -48.52 17.83
N ASP A 367 7.38 -48.67 19.11
CA ASP A 367 7.49 -49.94 19.82
C ASP A 367 6.16 -50.71 19.67
N THR A 368 6.28 -51.91 19.14
CA THR A 368 5.20 -52.83 18.81
C THR A 368 4.61 -53.46 20.07
N THR A 369 3.35 -53.17 20.41
CA THR A 369 2.48 -54.17 21.07
C THR A 369 1.00 -53.84 20.86
N LEU A 370 0.31 -54.81 20.25
CA LEU A 370 -1.14 -54.95 20.18
C LEU A 370 -1.73 -55.13 21.58
N VAL A 371 -2.66 -54.25 22.00
CA VAL A 371 -3.71 -54.63 22.97
C VAL A 371 -5.01 -53.90 22.63
N ASN A 372 -6.04 -54.70 22.35
CA ASN A 372 -7.44 -54.30 22.25
C ASN A 372 -7.94 -53.70 23.58
N HIS A 373 -8.68 -52.58 23.55
CA HIS A 373 -9.91 -52.46 24.35
C HIS A 373 -10.85 -51.35 23.84
N SER A 374 -12.03 -51.81 23.40
CA SER A 374 -13.40 -51.39 23.73
C SER A 374 -13.69 -49.96 24.20
N MET A 375 -14.74 -49.40 23.59
CA MET A 375 -15.44 -48.17 23.95
C MET A 375 -15.76 -48.06 25.45
N GLU A 376 -15.52 -46.87 26.03
CA GLU A 376 -16.48 -46.28 26.97
C GLU A 376 -16.34 -44.75 27.03
N LYS A 377 -17.49 -44.09 26.98
CA LYS A 377 -17.67 -42.64 27.08
C LYS A 377 -17.29 -42.18 28.48
N THR A 378 -16.46 -41.15 28.60
CA THR A 378 -16.52 -40.26 29.76
C THR A 378 -16.30 -38.82 29.31
N ARG A 379 -17.39 -38.05 29.37
CA ARG A 379 -17.40 -36.60 29.27
C ARG A 379 -16.58 -36.03 30.42
N THR A 380 -15.56 -35.25 30.11
CA THR A 380 -15.03 -34.23 31.02
C THR A 380 -14.76 -32.97 30.22
N SER A 381 -15.65 -32.01 30.41
CA SER A 381 -15.60 -30.63 29.97
C SER A 381 -14.33 -29.95 30.49
N VAL A 382 -13.46 -29.54 29.57
CA VAL A 382 -12.55 -28.42 29.81
C VAL A 382 -13.05 -27.28 28.92
N VAL A 383 -13.85 -26.41 29.52
CA VAL A 383 -14.25 -25.13 28.92
C VAL A 383 -13.00 -24.25 28.92
N GLY A 384 -12.24 -24.32 27.84
CA GLY A 384 -11.36 -23.23 27.45
C GLY A 384 -12.20 -22.21 26.70
N ASN A 385 -12.53 -21.10 27.34
CA ASN A 385 -13.14 -19.93 26.70
C ASN A 385 -12.16 -19.35 25.67
N ASN A 386 -12.13 -19.92 24.46
CA ASN A 386 -11.85 -19.14 23.26
C ASN A 386 -13.20 -18.59 22.79
N PRO A 387 -13.37 -17.28 22.57
CA PRO A 387 -14.58 -16.80 21.90
C PRO A 387 -14.66 -17.50 20.54
N ALA A 388 -15.81 -18.11 20.25
CA ALA A 388 -16.03 -18.79 18.98
C ALA A 388 -15.83 -17.78 17.85
N LYS A 389 -14.95 -18.08 16.89
CA LYS A 389 -14.72 -17.22 15.73
C LYS A 389 -15.97 -17.17 14.86
N ASN A 390 -16.43 -15.98 14.49
CA ASN A 390 -17.58 -15.83 13.61
C ASN A 390 -17.18 -16.19 12.18
N THR A 391 -17.81 -17.23 11.62
CA THR A 391 -17.46 -17.76 10.29
C THR A 391 -18.58 -17.47 9.28
N ALA A 392 -18.21 -16.92 8.11
CA ALA A 392 -19.10 -16.79 6.96
C ALA A 392 -18.72 -17.77 5.85
N LEU A 393 -19.71 -18.41 5.21
CA LEU A 393 -19.47 -19.15 3.97
C LEU A 393 -19.71 -18.23 2.77
N VAL A 394 -18.76 -18.21 1.84
CA VAL A 394 -18.86 -17.42 0.61
C VAL A 394 -18.89 -18.32 -0.63
N PHE A 395 -19.79 -18.04 -1.57
CA PHE A 395 -20.03 -18.91 -2.74
C PHE A 395 -19.63 -18.20 -4.04
N PRO A 396 -18.70 -18.75 -4.85
CA PRO A 396 -18.20 -18.09 -6.04
C PRO A 396 -19.21 -18.04 -7.18
N GLY A 397 -19.03 -17.04 -8.05
CA GLY A 397 -19.78 -16.87 -9.29
C GLY A 397 -19.06 -17.41 -10.52
N GLN A 398 -19.59 -17.06 -11.69
CA GLN A 398 -19.01 -17.35 -13.00
C GLN A 398 -17.56 -16.81 -13.11
N ALA A 399 -16.71 -17.50 -13.87
CA ALA A 399 -15.25 -17.41 -13.94
C ALA A 399 -14.47 -18.28 -12.92
N SER A 400 -15.16 -19.02 -12.06
CA SER A 400 -14.55 -19.97 -11.12
C SER A 400 -14.62 -21.42 -11.62
N GLN A 401 -15.34 -21.68 -12.71
CA GLN A 401 -15.48 -23.00 -13.31
C GLN A 401 -14.16 -23.47 -13.94
N ARG A 402 -13.88 -24.77 -13.82
CA ARG A 402 -12.75 -25.43 -14.48
C ARG A 402 -13.04 -26.89 -14.71
N VAL A 403 -12.45 -27.45 -15.76
CA VAL A 403 -12.49 -28.91 -16.00
C VAL A 403 -11.80 -29.63 -14.83
N GLY A 404 -12.42 -30.70 -14.35
CA GLY A 404 -12.00 -31.47 -13.18
C GLY A 404 -12.60 -31.02 -11.84
N MET A 405 -13.46 -29.99 -11.82
CA MET A 405 -14.15 -29.58 -10.58
C MET A 405 -15.19 -30.62 -10.14
N GLY A 406 -15.38 -30.77 -8.82
CA GLY A 406 -16.40 -31.66 -8.27
C GLY A 406 -16.09 -33.16 -8.29
N ARG A 407 -14.88 -33.58 -8.71
CA ARG A 407 -14.49 -35.00 -8.89
C ARG A 407 -14.88 -35.91 -7.73
N GLU A 408 -14.46 -35.60 -6.52
CA GLU A 408 -14.75 -36.43 -5.34
C GLU A 408 -16.20 -36.23 -4.84
N LEU A 409 -16.83 -35.11 -5.18
CA LEU A 409 -18.18 -34.75 -4.75
C LEU A 409 -19.26 -35.50 -5.54
N PHE A 410 -19.05 -35.73 -6.84
CA PHE A 410 -20.01 -36.43 -7.69
C PHE A 410 -20.20 -37.89 -7.26
N GLU A 411 -19.12 -38.55 -6.83
CA GLU A 411 -19.19 -39.90 -6.29
C GLU A 411 -19.77 -39.93 -4.87
N ARG A 412 -19.33 -39.02 -3.99
CA ARG A 412 -19.86 -38.90 -2.61
C ARG A 412 -21.37 -38.60 -2.57
N PHE A 413 -21.86 -37.77 -3.49
CA PHE A 413 -23.26 -37.36 -3.57
C PHE A 413 -23.91 -37.83 -4.88
N ARG A 414 -23.85 -39.15 -5.11
CA ARG A 414 -24.32 -39.77 -6.35
C ARG A 414 -25.78 -39.44 -6.68
N ARG A 415 -26.66 -39.51 -5.68
CA ARG A 415 -28.09 -39.22 -5.85
C ARG A 415 -28.33 -37.79 -6.38
N GLN A 416 -27.68 -36.80 -5.78
CA GLN A 416 -27.81 -35.40 -6.21
C GLN A 416 -27.22 -35.18 -7.61
N THR A 417 -26.14 -35.88 -7.95
CA THR A 417 -25.51 -35.84 -9.28
C THR A 417 -26.43 -36.40 -10.37
N GLU A 418 -27.12 -37.50 -10.09
CA GLU A 418 -28.11 -38.12 -10.99
C GLU A 418 -29.31 -37.18 -11.18
N ILE A 419 -29.88 -36.68 -10.09
CA ILE A 419 -30.99 -35.71 -10.13
C ILE A 419 -30.60 -34.45 -10.92
N ALA A 420 -29.38 -33.95 -10.73
CA ALA A 420 -28.88 -32.81 -11.47
C ALA A 420 -28.80 -33.11 -12.97
N SER A 421 -28.29 -34.29 -13.34
CA SER A 421 -28.20 -34.71 -14.74
C SER A 421 -29.59 -34.86 -15.39
N ASP A 422 -30.57 -35.39 -14.64
CA ASP A 422 -31.95 -35.53 -15.10
C ASP A 422 -32.63 -34.16 -15.31
N ILE A 423 -32.44 -33.22 -14.38
CA ILE A 423 -32.97 -31.85 -14.49
C ILE A 423 -32.33 -31.11 -15.67
N LEU A 424 -31.03 -31.29 -15.88
CA LEU A 424 -30.28 -30.60 -16.93
C LEU A 424 -30.47 -31.21 -18.31
N GLY A 425 -30.72 -32.52 -18.40
CA GLY A 425 -30.83 -33.27 -19.65
C GLY A 425 -29.48 -33.68 -20.24
N TYR A 426 -28.40 -33.57 -19.47
CA TYR A 426 -27.04 -33.98 -19.83
C TYR A 426 -26.26 -34.35 -18.56
N SER A 427 -25.19 -35.13 -18.69
CA SER A 427 -24.37 -35.52 -17.54
C SER A 427 -23.60 -34.32 -16.97
N ILE A 428 -23.96 -33.89 -15.76
CA ILE A 428 -23.27 -32.79 -15.07
C ILE A 428 -21.85 -33.17 -14.68
N GLU A 429 -21.65 -34.45 -14.34
CA GLU A 429 -20.35 -35.03 -14.01
C GLU A 429 -19.43 -34.99 -15.24
N GLN A 430 -19.91 -35.45 -16.40
CA GLN A 430 -19.11 -35.41 -17.63
C GLN A 430 -18.78 -33.98 -18.06
N LEU A 431 -19.75 -33.06 -17.99
CA LEU A 431 -19.52 -31.64 -18.27
C LEU A 431 -18.42 -31.05 -17.37
N CYS A 432 -18.44 -31.36 -16.07
CA CYS A 432 -17.50 -30.79 -15.11
C CYS A 432 -16.12 -31.47 -15.13
N LEU A 433 -16.04 -32.77 -15.41
CA LEU A 433 -14.78 -33.53 -15.33
C LEU A 433 -14.02 -33.61 -16.64
N GLU A 434 -14.73 -33.60 -17.77
CA GLU A 434 -14.16 -33.86 -19.09
C GLU A 434 -14.45 -32.72 -20.08
N ASP A 435 -15.64 -32.11 -20.01
CA ASP A 435 -16.14 -31.09 -20.95
C ASP A 435 -15.90 -31.42 -22.44
N PRO A 436 -16.33 -32.59 -22.93
CA PRO A 436 -15.92 -33.07 -24.26
C PRO A 436 -16.43 -32.17 -25.40
N GLN A 437 -17.54 -31.47 -25.21
CA GLN A 437 -18.11 -30.53 -26.18
C GLN A 437 -17.62 -29.08 -25.99
N LYS A 438 -16.70 -28.81 -25.04
CA LYS A 438 -16.19 -27.47 -24.71
C LYS A 438 -17.30 -26.47 -24.42
N GLN A 439 -18.29 -26.90 -23.64
CA GLN A 439 -19.49 -26.14 -23.32
C GLN A 439 -19.43 -25.53 -21.92
N LEU A 440 -18.51 -25.96 -21.04
CA LEU A 440 -18.46 -25.52 -19.65
C LEU A 440 -18.34 -23.99 -19.50
N ASN A 441 -17.75 -23.30 -20.48
CA ASN A 441 -17.60 -21.83 -20.49
C ASN A 441 -18.79 -21.07 -21.12
N LYS A 442 -19.85 -21.76 -21.54
CA LYS A 442 -21.07 -21.13 -22.04
C LYS A 442 -22.04 -20.93 -20.88
N THR A 443 -22.53 -19.71 -20.67
CA THR A 443 -23.30 -19.28 -19.47
C THR A 443 -24.42 -20.25 -19.06
N GLN A 444 -25.19 -20.77 -20.02
CA GLN A 444 -26.28 -21.72 -19.78
C GLN A 444 -25.83 -23.09 -19.23
N TYR A 445 -24.56 -23.45 -19.37
CA TYR A 445 -23.94 -24.64 -18.80
C TYR A 445 -23.11 -24.29 -17.55
N THR A 446 -22.42 -23.16 -17.56
CA THR A 446 -21.56 -22.69 -16.46
C THR A 446 -22.36 -22.49 -15.18
N GLN A 447 -23.53 -21.83 -15.27
CA GLN A 447 -24.33 -21.51 -14.10
C GLN A 447 -24.84 -22.75 -13.35
N PRO A 448 -25.53 -23.71 -14.00
CA PRO A 448 -25.96 -24.93 -13.32
C PRO A 448 -24.78 -25.80 -12.83
N ALA A 449 -23.66 -25.81 -13.54
CA ALA A 449 -22.45 -26.54 -13.11
C ALA A 449 -21.87 -25.99 -11.81
N LEU A 450 -21.68 -24.66 -11.73
CA LEU A 450 -21.18 -24.00 -10.53
C LEU A 450 -22.15 -24.16 -9.35
N TYR A 451 -23.45 -23.96 -9.55
CA TYR A 451 -24.43 -24.18 -8.48
C TYR A 451 -24.37 -25.61 -7.95
N THR A 452 -24.31 -26.60 -8.83
CA THR A 452 -24.23 -28.02 -8.45
C THR A 452 -22.99 -28.28 -7.60
N VAL A 453 -21.80 -27.89 -8.08
CA VAL A 453 -20.54 -28.14 -7.34
C VAL A 453 -20.52 -27.41 -6.00
N CYS A 454 -20.93 -26.14 -5.95
CA CYS A 454 -21.01 -25.36 -4.71
C CYS A 454 -21.99 -25.99 -3.71
N ALA A 455 -23.15 -26.45 -4.17
CA ALA A 455 -24.13 -27.12 -3.32
C ALA A 455 -23.61 -28.45 -2.75
N LEU A 456 -22.94 -29.28 -3.58
CA LEU A 456 -22.35 -30.54 -3.11
C LEU A 456 -21.19 -30.28 -2.13
N GLN A 457 -20.38 -29.26 -2.38
CA GLN A 457 -19.28 -28.89 -1.48
C GLN A 457 -19.80 -28.35 -0.16
N TYR A 458 -20.92 -27.63 -0.15
CA TYR A 458 -21.60 -27.23 1.08
C TYR A 458 -22.12 -28.44 1.87
N LEU A 459 -22.71 -29.43 1.18
CA LEU A 459 -23.17 -30.66 1.83
C LEU A 459 -22.01 -31.41 2.50
N ALA A 460 -20.87 -31.55 1.80
CA ALA A 460 -19.64 -32.11 2.38
C ALA A 460 -19.17 -31.29 3.58
N TYR A 461 -19.09 -29.96 3.44
CA TYR A 461 -18.67 -29.07 4.52
C TYR A 461 -19.54 -29.26 5.78
N ARG A 462 -20.86 -29.36 5.61
CA ARG A 462 -21.80 -29.58 6.71
C ARG A 462 -21.67 -30.96 7.35
N GLU A 463 -21.32 -31.99 6.59
CA GLU A 463 -21.06 -33.34 7.12
C GLU A 463 -19.73 -33.41 7.86
N ASP A 464 -18.72 -32.67 7.39
CA ASP A 464 -17.33 -32.77 7.87
C ASP A 464 -17.02 -31.79 9.01
N ASN A 465 -17.90 -30.81 9.31
CA ASN A 465 -17.64 -29.76 10.30
C ASN A 465 -18.82 -29.54 11.26
N GLU A 466 -18.52 -29.43 12.56
CA GLU A 466 -19.50 -29.10 13.61
C GLU A 466 -19.57 -27.58 13.91
N VAL A 467 -19.36 -26.72 12.90
CA VAL A 467 -19.34 -25.26 13.07
C VAL A 467 -20.72 -24.66 12.80
N VAL A 468 -21.21 -23.82 13.71
CA VAL A 468 -22.44 -23.04 13.51
C VAL A 468 -22.14 -21.89 12.55
N ILE A 469 -22.78 -21.91 11.38
CA ILE A 469 -22.64 -20.87 10.35
C ILE A 469 -23.88 -19.97 10.37
N GLU A 470 -23.68 -18.71 10.73
CA GLU A 470 -24.75 -17.70 10.78
C GLU A 470 -24.79 -16.77 9.56
N PHE A 471 -23.66 -16.63 8.85
CA PHE A 471 -23.49 -15.67 7.76
C PHE A 471 -23.16 -16.36 6.44
N LEU A 472 -23.86 -15.97 5.38
CA LEU A 472 -23.69 -16.50 4.03
C LEU A 472 -23.65 -15.33 3.03
N ALA A 473 -22.78 -15.41 2.04
CA ALA A 473 -22.78 -14.49 0.91
C ALA A 473 -22.39 -15.24 -0.35
N GLY A 474 -22.87 -14.82 -1.52
CA GLY A 474 -22.44 -15.42 -2.78
C GLY A 474 -22.28 -14.36 -3.84
N HIS A 475 -21.32 -14.54 -4.75
CA HIS A 475 -21.04 -13.56 -5.79
C HIS A 475 -21.83 -13.89 -7.06
N SER A 476 -22.68 -12.97 -7.50
CA SER A 476 -23.59 -13.14 -8.64
C SER A 476 -24.38 -14.45 -8.52
N LEU A 477 -24.10 -15.43 -9.38
CA LEU A 477 -24.65 -16.78 -9.33
C LEU A 477 -24.51 -17.46 -7.95
N GLY A 478 -23.39 -17.23 -7.26
CA GLY A 478 -23.14 -17.84 -5.96
C GLY A 478 -24.19 -17.49 -4.90
N GLU A 479 -24.92 -16.38 -5.07
CA GLU A 479 -26.03 -16.00 -4.19
C GLU A 479 -27.11 -17.08 -4.12
N TYR A 480 -27.34 -17.83 -5.21
CA TYR A 480 -28.30 -18.94 -5.23
C TYR A 480 -27.82 -20.14 -4.41
N ALA A 481 -26.51 -20.41 -4.40
CA ALA A 481 -25.92 -21.45 -3.54
C ALA A 481 -25.96 -21.03 -2.05
N ALA A 482 -25.77 -19.74 -1.76
CA ALA A 482 -25.96 -19.20 -0.41
C ALA A 482 -27.41 -19.33 0.07
N LEU A 483 -28.41 -19.06 -0.80
CA LEU A 483 -29.83 -19.24 -0.47
C LEU A 483 -30.20 -20.71 -0.26
N PHE A 484 -29.61 -21.63 -1.03
CA PHE A 484 -29.72 -23.06 -0.77
C PHE A 484 -29.13 -23.43 0.61
N ALA A 485 -27.95 -22.90 0.95
CA ALA A 485 -27.32 -23.13 2.25
C ALA A 485 -28.11 -22.52 3.44
N ALA A 486 -28.98 -21.55 3.17
CA ALA A 486 -29.93 -20.94 4.12
C ALA A 486 -31.32 -21.61 4.14
N ASP A 487 -31.46 -22.77 3.49
CA ASP A 487 -32.68 -23.59 3.41
C ASP A 487 -33.90 -22.87 2.78
N VAL A 488 -33.67 -21.82 1.98
CA VAL A 488 -34.74 -21.09 1.27
C VAL A 488 -35.48 -21.98 0.29
N PHE A 489 -34.74 -22.84 -0.40
CA PHE A 489 -35.27 -23.84 -1.32
C PHE A 489 -34.38 -25.08 -1.30
N ASP A 490 -34.91 -26.22 -1.78
CA ASP A 490 -34.12 -27.45 -1.93
C ASP A 490 -33.19 -27.40 -3.16
N PHE A 491 -32.30 -28.40 -3.23
CA PHE A 491 -31.29 -28.51 -4.29
C PHE A 491 -31.90 -28.51 -5.70
N GLU A 492 -33.00 -29.24 -5.89
CA GLU A 492 -33.67 -29.39 -7.19
C GLU A 492 -34.30 -28.09 -7.65
N THR A 493 -34.99 -27.41 -6.74
CA THR A 493 -35.61 -26.11 -6.99
C THR A 493 -34.55 -25.08 -7.34
N GLY A 494 -33.48 -25.00 -6.55
CA GLY A 494 -32.37 -24.08 -6.82
C GLY A 494 -31.71 -24.36 -8.17
N LEU A 495 -31.48 -25.63 -8.51
CA LEU A 495 -30.91 -26.01 -9.79
C LEU A 495 -31.82 -25.65 -10.97
N ARG A 496 -33.15 -25.84 -10.85
CA ARG A 496 -34.12 -25.42 -11.88
C ARG A 496 -34.10 -23.91 -12.10
N ILE A 497 -34.04 -23.13 -11.01
CA ILE A 497 -33.95 -21.67 -11.06
C ILE A 497 -32.64 -21.24 -11.74
N VAL A 498 -31.52 -21.81 -11.31
CA VAL A 498 -30.20 -21.47 -11.87
C VAL A 498 -30.07 -21.90 -13.34
N LYS A 499 -30.59 -23.08 -13.71
CA LYS A 499 -30.63 -23.54 -15.10
C LYS A 499 -31.36 -22.51 -15.96
N HIS A 500 -32.56 -22.12 -15.57
CA HIS A 500 -33.36 -21.17 -16.34
C HIS A 500 -32.75 -19.77 -16.35
N ARG A 501 -32.16 -19.32 -15.24
CA ARG A 501 -31.37 -18.08 -15.19
C ARG A 501 -30.22 -18.12 -16.19
N GLY A 502 -29.47 -19.21 -16.26
CA GLY A 502 -28.36 -19.39 -17.19
C GLY A 502 -28.82 -19.36 -18.66
N GLU A 503 -29.93 -20.01 -18.99
CA GLU A 503 -30.55 -19.99 -20.32
C GLU A 503 -30.99 -18.57 -20.71
N LEU A 504 -31.75 -17.91 -19.84
CA LEU A 504 -32.25 -16.55 -20.03
C LEU A 504 -31.10 -15.55 -20.20
N MET A 505 -30.10 -15.59 -19.32
CA MET A 505 -28.92 -14.72 -19.42
C MET A 505 -28.10 -15.02 -20.68
N SER A 506 -27.98 -16.28 -21.10
CA SER A 506 -27.30 -16.62 -22.35
C SER A 506 -28.06 -16.16 -23.60
N SER A 507 -29.36 -15.89 -23.51
CA SER A 507 -30.18 -15.41 -24.63
C SER A 507 -30.08 -13.89 -24.84
N ALA A 508 -29.57 -13.16 -23.85
CA ALA A 508 -29.28 -11.74 -23.99
C ALA A 508 -28.17 -11.54 -25.03
N ASN A 509 -28.41 -10.67 -26.01
CA ASN A 509 -27.47 -10.38 -27.10
C ASN A 509 -27.03 -8.91 -27.07
N ALA A 510 -26.01 -8.58 -27.87
CA ALA A 510 -25.59 -7.21 -28.23
C ALA A 510 -24.77 -6.41 -27.19
N GLY A 511 -24.03 -7.07 -26.30
CA GLY A 511 -23.07 -6.39 -25.43
C GLY A 511 -22.02 -7.33 -24.84
N SER A 512 -21.12 -6.77 -24.04
CA SER A 512 -20.04 -7.50 -23.38
C SER A 512 -19.79 -6.92 -21.99
N MET A 513 -18.74 -7.39 -21.32
CA MET A 513 -18.28 -6.90 -20.04
C MET A 513 -16.77 -6.74 -20.04
N ALA A 514 -16.25 -5.85 -19.20
CA ALA A 514 -14.81 -5.68 -19.01
C ALA A 514 -14.48 -5.36 -17.55
N VAL A 515 -13.35 -5.87 -17.06
CA VAL A 515 -12.78 -5.49 -15.77
C VAL A 515 -12.00 -4.19 -15.93
N ILE A 516 -12.23 -3.25 -15.03
CA ILE A 516 -11.43 -2.03 -14.87
C ILE A 516 -10.68 -2.12 -13.54
N LEU A 517 -9.35 -2.00 -13.60
CA LEU A 517 -8.50 -1.96 -12.40
C LEU A 517 -7.99 -0.54 -12.13
N ASN A 518 -7.68 -0.27 -10.87
CA ASN A 518 -7.11 0.98 -10.37
C ASN A 518 -8.04 2.20 -10.45
N TYR A 519 -9.36 1.96 -10.41
CA TYR A 519 -10.37 3.02 -10.32
C TYR A 519 -11.33 2.75 -9.16
N LYS A 520 -11.71 3.81 -8.43
CA LYS A 520 -12.87 3.78 -7.54
C LYS A 520 -14.15 3.92 -8.38
N ALA A 521 -15.27 3.41 -7.87
CA ALA A 521 -16.55 3.44 -8.60
C ALA A 521 -17.01 4.88 -8.94
N GLN A 522 -16.77 5.83 -8.04
CA GLN A 522 -17.11 7.24 -8.25
C GLN A 522 -16.26 7.87 -9.35
N ASP A 523 -14.94 7.63 -9.34
CA ASP A 523 -14.02 8.14 -10.36
C ASP A 523 -14.37 7.59 -11.75
N LEU A 524 -14.68 6.29 -11.83
CA LEU A 524 -15.09 5.68 -13.10
C LEU A 524 -16.42 6.24 -13.60
N GLN A 525 -17.37 6.47 -12.69
CA GLN A 525 -18.65 7.07 -13.03
C GLN A 525 -18.49 8.51 -13.51
N GLN A 526 -17.60 9.28 -12.88
CA GLN A 526 -17.27 10.64 -13.31
C GLN A 526 -16.60 10.63 -14.67
N LEU A 527 -15.64 9.72 -14.91
CA LEU A 527 -14.97 9.56 -16.20
C LEU A 527 -15.94 9.24 -17.34
N LEU A 528 -16.94 8.37 -17.09
CA LEU A 528 -18.01 8.10 -18.04
C LEU A 528 -18.83 9.36 -18.35
N ASN A 529 -19.18 10.13 -17.32
CA ASN A 529 -19.96 11.36 -17.45
C ASN A 529 -19.18 12.44 -18.22
N ASP A 530 -17.91 12.65 -17.90
CA ASP A 530 -17.04 13.65 -18.53
C ASP A 530 -16.84 13.40 -20.02
N ASN A 531 -16.85 12.13 -20.43
CA ASN A 531 -16.75 11.72 -21.82
C ASN A 531 -18.13 11.54 -22.50
N GLY A 532 -19.22 11.90 -21.83
CA GLY A 532 -20.59 11.79 -22.35
C GLY A 532 -21.06 10.35 -22.62
N ILE A 533 -20.43 9.36 -21.99
CA ILE A 533 -20.70 7.94 -22.19
C ILE A 533 -21.82 7.51 -21.24
N THR A 534 -23.02 7.32 -21.79
CA THR A 534 -24.23 6.95 -21.02
C THR A 534 -24.68 5.49 -21.24
N SER A 535 -24.01 4.77 -22.14
CA SER A 535 -24.33 3.41 -22.58
C SER A 535 -23.54 2.31 -21.86
N ILE A 536 -22.69 2.67 -20.89
CA ILE A 536 -21.92 1.73 -20.08
C ILE A 536 -22.41 1.83 -18.63
N ASP A 537 -22.74 0.69 -18.03
CA ASP A 537 -23.07 0.57 -16.62
C ASP A 537 -21.92 -0.08 -15.86
N ILE A 538 -21.75 0.29 -14.59
CA ILE A 538 -20.94 -0.49 -13.65
C ILE A 538 -21.77 -1.72 -13.25
N ALA A 539 -21.28 -2.91 -13.57
CA ALA A 539 -21.93 -4.20 -13.36
C ALA A 539 -21.47 -4.92 -12.08
N ASN A 540 -20.22 -4.70 -11.65
CA ASN A 540 -19.73 -5.24 -10.38
C ASN A 540 -18.80 -4.24 -9.69
N ILE A 541 -18.96 -4.10 -8.38
CA ILE A 541 -18.02 -3.40 -7.50
C ILE A 541 -17.34 -4.47 -6.65
N ASN A 542 -16.24 -5.03 -7.15
CA ASN A 542 -15.60 -6.23 -6.59
C ASN A 542 -14.57 -5.93 -5.50
N SER A 543 -13.85 -4.82 -5.61
CA SER A 543 -12.95 -4.28 -4.57
C SER A 543 -12.80 -2.77 -4.78
N PRO A 544 -12.09 -2.02 -3.90
CA PRO A 544 -11.95 -0.56 -4.04
C PRO A 544 -11.36 -0.09 -5.38
N ASP A 545 -10.62 -0.99 -6.01
CA ASP A 545 -9.78 -0.78 -7.19
C ASP A 545 -10.04 -1.85 -8.28
N GLN A 546 -11.12 -2.63 -8.17
CA GLN A 546 -11.54 -3.60 -9.20
C GLN A 546 -13.05 -3.49 -9.44
N LEU A 547 -13.40 -2.98 -10.61
CA LEU A 547 -14.76 -2.80 -11.09
C LEU A 547 -14.99 -3.68 -12.32
N VAL A 548 -16.24 -3.97 -12.63
CA VAL A 548 -16.64 -4.55 -13.92
C VAL A 548 -17.65 -3.60 -14.54
N ILE A 549 -17.46 -3.28 -15.81
CA ILE A 549 -18.39 -2.52 -16.62
C ILE A 549 -19.08 -3.42 -17.63
N ALA A 550 -20.27 -3.05 -18.05
CA ALA A 550 -21.08 -3.77 -19.02
C ALA A 550 -21.80 -2.80 -19.95
N GLY A 551 -21.88 -3.16 -21.22
CA GLY A 551 -22.53 -2.31 -22.23
C GLY A 551 -22.38 -2.87 -23.65
N PRO A 552 -22.84 -2.12 -24.67
CA PRO A 552 -22.67 -2.49 -26.06
C PRO A 552 -21.19 -2.59 -26.44
N HIS A 553 -20.84 -3.55 -27.30
CA HIS A 553 -19.46 -3.80 -27.74
C HIS A 553 -18.76 -2.51 -28.21
N GLN A 554 -19.40 -1.75 -29.09
CA GLN A 554 -18.85 -0.51 -29.64
C GLN A 554 -18.55 0.54 -28.56
N ALA A 555 -19.40 0.65 -27.53
CA ALA A 555 -19.17 1.59 -26.45
C ALA A 555 -17.99 1.16 -25.56
N LEU A 556 -17.92 -0.15 -25.27
CA LEU A 556 -16.83 -0.74 -24.49
C LEU A 556 -15.47 -0.65 -25.19
N GLU A 557 -15.41 -0.86 -26.51
CA GLU A 557 -14.20 -0.69 -27.33
C GLU A 557 -13.73 0.77 -27.37
N ALA A 558 -14.66 1.72 -27.55
CA ALA A 558 -14.33 3.15 -27.50
C ALA A 558 -13.78 3.57 -26.14
N PHE A 559 -14.35 3.02 -25.06
CA PHE A 559 -13.93 3.33 -23.69
C PHE A 559 -12.60 2.67 -23.31
N GLU A 560 -12.25 1.51 -23.88
CA GLU A 560 -10.94 0.89 -23.71
C GLU A 560 -9.79 1.85 -24.11
N GLY A 561 -9.94 2.57 -25.22
CA GLY A 561 -8.97 3.57 -25.66
C GLY A 561 -8.74 4.70 -24.64
N ILE A 562 -9.82 5.14 -23.98
CA ILE A 562 -9.76 6.18 -22.95
C ILE A 562 -9.03 5.67 -21.71
N ILE A 563 -9.41 4.49 -21.21
CA ILE A 563 -8.79 3.89 -20.01
C ILE A 563 -7.29 3.65 -20.23
N ASN A 564 -6.92 3.10 -21.38
CA ASN A 564 -5.51 2.84 -21.69
C ASN A 564 -4.68 4.13 -21.81
N SER A 565 -5.29 5.25 -22.23
CA SER A 565 -4.62 6.56 -22.31
C SER A 565 -4.36 7.19 -20.94
N LEU A 566 -5.11 6.79 -19.91
CA LEU A 566 -5.03 7.30 -18.55
C LEU A 566 -4.27 6.36 -17.59
N ALA A 567 -3.45 5.45 -18.13
CA ALA A 567 -2.72 4.42 -17.38
C ALA A 567 -3.62 3.47 -16.56
N GLY A 568 -4.92 3.43 -16.83
CA GLY A 568 -5.85 2.45 -16.30
C GLY A 568 -5.66 1.08 -16.95
N THR A 569 -6.09 0.00 -16.29
CA THR A 569 -6.08 -1.34 -16.90
C THR A 569 -7.49 -1.77 -17.28
N TYR A 570 -7.68 -2.05 -18.57
CA TYR A 570 -8.90 -2.61 -19.15
C TYR A 570 -8.67 -4.10 -19.49
N ILE A 571 -9.57 -4.98 -19.07
CA ILE A 571 -9.50 -6.42 -19.38
C ILE A 571 -10.86 -6.90 -19.87
N PRO A 572 -11.02 -7.26 -21.16
CA PRO A 572 -12.29 -7.78 -21.66
C PRO A 572 -12.62 -9.13 -21.00
N ILE A 573 -13.90 -9.31 -20.65
CA ILE A 573 -14.42 -10.57 -20.14
C ILE A 573 -15.09 -11.29 -21.31
N PRO A 574 -14.72 -12.55 -21.63
CA PRO A 574 -15.26 -13.28 -22.77
C PRO A 574 -16.69 -13.80 -22.50
N VAL A 575 -17.64 -12.88 -22.33
CA VAL A 575 -19.07 -13.14 -22.20
C VAL A 575 -19.83 -12.39 -23.29
N GLY A 576 -20.83 -13.05 -23.90
CA GLY A 576 -21.58 -12.49 -25.02
C GLY A 576 -22.70 -11.52 -24.65
N ALA A 577 -22.78 -11.11 -23.37
CA ALA A 577 -23.88 -10.31 -22.86
C ALA A 577 -23.46 -9.39 -21.70
N PRO A 578 -24.09 -8.20 -21.58
CA PRO A 578 -23.79 -7.21 -20.55
C PRO A 578 -24.52 -7.51 -19.22
N PHE A 579 -24.08 -8.51 -18.45
CA PHE A 579 -24.75 -8.89 -17.20
C PHE A 579 -24.74 -7.79 -16.14
N HIS A 580 -25.70 -7.84 -15.20
CA HIS A 580 -25.80 -6.90 -14.07
C HIS A 580 -25.92 -5.42 -14.49
N SER A 581 -26.54 -5.19 -15.65
CA SER A 581 -26.73 -3.86 -16.23
C SER A 581 -28.17 -3.65 -16.69
N ARG A 582 -28.52 -2.41 -17.05
CA ARG A 582 -29.85 -2.06 -17.58
C ARG A 582 -30.29 -2.93 -18.75
N TYR A 583 -29.35 -3.46 -19.53
CA TYR A 583 -29.62 -4.29 -20.71
C TYR A 583 -30.23 -5.66 -20.36
N MET A 584 -30.15 -6.07 -19.09
CA MET A 584 -30.77 -7.30 -18.59
C MET A 584 -32.22 -7.11 -18.12
N GLN A 585 -32.78 -5.90 -18.13
CA GLN A 585 -34.16 -5.65 -17.68
C GLN A 585 -35.22 -6.48 -18.43
N PRO A 586 -35.18 -6.65 -19.76
CA PRO A 586 -36.16 -7.51 -20.45
C PRO A 586 -36.08 -8.95 -19.98
N ILE A 587 -34.87 -9.48 -19.83
CA ILE A 587 -34.61 -10.84 -19.35
C ILE A 587 -35.06 -11.00 -17.89
N ALA A 588 -34.94 -9.96 -17.07
CA ALA A 588 -35.40 -9.98 -15.69
C ALA A 588 -36.92 -10.13 -15.58
N GLN A 589 -37.71 -9.57 -16.51
CA GLN A 589 -39.17 -9.77 -16.54
C GLN A 589 -39.54 -11.22 -16.86
N ASP A 590 -38.79 -11.87 -17.75
CA ASP A 590 -38.99 -13.29 -18.08
C ASP A 590 -38.64 -14.17 -16.87
N PHE A 591 -37.56 -13.81 -16.17
CA PHE A 591 -37.14 -14.49 -14.95
C PHE A 591 -38.14 -14.29 -13.81
N GLU A 592 -38.73 -13.10 -13.66
CA GLU A 592 -39.78 -12.81 -12.69
C GLU A 592 -40.99 -13.73 -12.87
N ARG A 593 -41.50 -13.85 -14.10
CA ARG A 593 -42.61 -14.77 -14.43
C ARG A 593 -42.26 -16.22 -14.15
N PHE A 594 -41.01 -16.62 -14.38
CA PHE A 594 -40.55 -17.95 -14.03
C PHE A 594 -40.48 -18.17 -12.51
N LEU A 595 -40.17 -17.15 -11.71
CA LEU A 595 -40.09 -17.23 -10.25
C LEU A 595 -41.45 -17.20 -9.53
N GLU A 596 -42.52 -16.74 -10.19
CA GLU A 596 -43.88 -16.69 -9.61
C GLU A 596 -44.34 -18.00 -8.93
N PRO A 597 -44.30 -19.18 -9.59
CA PRO A 597 -44.82 -20.42 -9.01
C PRO A 597 -43.99 -20.98 -7.85
N PHE A 598 -42.75 -20.53 -7.65
CA PHE A 598 -41.89 -21.05 -6.58
C PHE A 598 -42.25 -20.46 -5.23
N THR A 599 -42.28 -21.27 -4.18
CA THR A 599 -42.46 -20.78 -2.80
C THR A 599 -41.11 -20.83 -2.07
N PHE A 600 -40.67 -19.70 -1.52
CA PHE A 600 -39.43 -19.60 -0.77
C PHE A 600 -39.70 -19.72 0.73
N ARG A 601 -38.90 -20.55 1.41
CA ARG A 601 -38.93 -20.66 2.86
C ARG A 601 -38.21 -19.46 3.48
N PRO A 602 -38.62 -19.02 4.69
CA PRO A 602 -37.89 -18.01 5.42
C PRO A 602 -36.43 -18.43 5.65
N MET A 603 -35.49 -17.53 5.43
CA MET A 603 -34.06 -17.79 5.67
C MET A 603 -33.82 -18.05 7.16
N ASN A 604 -33.07 -19.11 7.46
CA ASN A 604 -32.63 -19.43 8.84
C ASN A 604 -31.21 -18.92 9.17
N LYS A 605 -30.54 -18.33 8.18
CA LYS A 605 -29.19 -17.74 8.24
C LYS A 605 -29.19 -16.38 7.56
N THR A 606 -28.27 -15.51 7.92
CA THR A 606 -28.13 -14.18 7.32
C THR A 606 -27.47 -14.30 5.94
N VAL A 607 -28.23 -14.04 4.87
CA VAL A 607 -27.71 -14.03 3.49
C VAL A 607 -27.55 -12.59 3.00
N ILE A 608 -26.35 -12.22 2.57
CA ILE A 608 -26.07 -10.85 2.09
C ILE A 608 -26.46 -10.69 0.63
N SER A 609 -27.24 -9.65 0.35
CA SER A 609 -27.78 -9.35 -0.97
C SER A 609 -26.76 -8.72 -1.90
N ASN A 610 -26.66 -9.23 -3.12
CA ASN A 610 -25.78 -8.67 -4.15
C ASN A 610 -26.24 -7.28 -4.62
N VAL A 611 -27.53 -6.97 -4.49
CA VAL A 611 -28.11 -5.70 -4.96
C VAL A 611 -27.84 -4.56 -3.98
N THR A 612 -27.89 -4.84 -2.68
CA THR A 612 -27.81 -3.81 -1.63
C THR A 612 -26.50 -3.84 -0.86
N GLY A 613 -25.74 -4.94 -0.89
CA GLY A 613 -24.61 -5.17 0.00
C GLY A 613 -25.02 -5.42 1.46
N LEU A 614 -26.31 -5.60 1.73
CA LEU A 614 -26.92 -5.77 3.06
C LEU A 614 -27.74 -7.06 3.12
N PRO A 615 -28.13 -7.56 4.30
CA PRO A 615 -28.94 -8.77 4.42
C PRO A 615 -30.23 -8.72 3.60
N HIS A 616 -30.60 -9.84 2.99
CA HIS A 616 -31.93 -10.02 2.41
C HIS A 616 -33.01 -9.88 3.48
N GLN A 617 -34.17 -9.35 3.07
CA GLN A 617 -35.41 -9.44 3.83
C GLN A 617 -36.30 -10.48 3.15
N ASN A 618 -36.95 -11.36 3.92
CA ASN A 618 -37.72 -12.48 3.35
C ASN A 618 -38.80 -12.00 2.37
N GLU A 619 -39.44 -10.88 2.67
CA GLU A 619 -40.51 -10.27 1.87
C GLU A 619 -39.99 -9.71 0.54
N MET A 620 -38.71 -9.35 0.48
CA MET A 620 -38.08 -8.71 -0.68
C MET A 620 -37.26 -9.68 -1.52
N LEU A 621 -37.06 -10.92 -1.08
CA LEU A 621 -36.13 -11.88 -1.68
C LEU A 621 -36.38 -12.11 -3.18
N LYS A 622 -37.62 -12.44 -3.58
CA LYS A 622 -37.97 -12.65 -5.00
C LYS A 622 -37.66 -11.41 -5.84
N ASN A 623 -38.09 -10.24 -5.36
CA ASN A 623 -37.87 -8.97 -6.05
C ASN A 623 -36.37 -8.64 -6.15
N GLN A 624 -35.57 -8.95 -5.11
CA GLN A 624 -34.13 -8.76 -5.11
C GLN A 624 -33.43 -9.72 -6.07
N LEU A 625 -33.87 -10.98 -6.19
CA LEU A 625 -33.33 -11.94 -7.17
C LEU A 625 -33.60 -11.51 -8.62
N VAL A 626 -34.78 -10.98 -8.91
CA VAL A 626 -35.10 -10.38 -10.22
C VAL A 626 -34.21 -9.15 -10.46
N LYS A 627 -34.15 -8.25 -9.48
CA LYS A 627 -33.36 -7.02 -9.55
C LYS A 627 -31.86 -7.27 -9.70
N GLN A 628 -31.36 -8.38 -9.16
CA GLN A 628 -29.96 -8.80 -9.26
C GLN A 628 -29.50 -8.94 -10.72
N LEU A 629 -30.36 -9.34 -11.65
CA LEU A 629 -29.97 -9.55 -13.05
C LEU A 629 -29.52 -8.25 -13.75
N TYR A 630 -30.08 -7.11 -13.34
CA TYR A 630 -29.85 -5.80 -14.00
C TYR A 630 -29.29 -4.72 -13.07
N SER A 631 -28.91 -5.08 -11.84
CA SER A 631 -28.29 -4.18 -10.88
C SER A 631 -26.85 -4.60 -10.60
N PRO A 632 -25.95 -3.66 -10.27
CA PRO A 632 -24.57 -3.97 -9.95
C PRO A 632 -24.45 -4.94 -8.78
N VAL A 633 -23.47 -5.84 -8.85
CA VAL A 633 -23.07 -6.69 -7.72
C VAL A 633 -22.25 -5.87 -6.73
N GLN A 634 -22.81 -5.60 -5.56
CA GLN A 634 -22.21 -4.86 -4.45
C GLN A 634 -21.31 -5.75 -3.57
N TRP A 635 -20.31 -6.42 -4.18
CA TRP A 635 -19.45 -7.35 -3.44
C TRP A 635 -18.57 -6.65 -2.41
N LEU A 636 -18.02 -5.48 -2.76
CA LEU A 636 -17.26 -4.63 -1.85
C LEU A 636 -18.03 -4.38 -0.55
N ASP A 637 -19.26 -3.87 -0.66
CA ASP A 637 -20.07 -3.56 0.51
C ASP A 637 -20.63 -4.81 1.20
N SER A 638 -20.86 -5.91 0.47
CA SER A 638 -21.23 -7.19 1.08
C SER A 638 -20.17 -7.68 2.07
N VAL A 639 -18.89 -7.59 1.70
CA VAL A 639 -17.78 -7.97 2.59
C VAL A 639 -17.61 -6.95 3.71
N ARG A 640 -17.69 -5.65 3.41
CA ARG A 640 -17.59 -4.59 4.45
C ARG A 640 -18.71 -4.71 5.48
N TYR A 641 -19.91 -5.10 5.07
CA TYR A 641 -21.01 -5.37 5.98
C TYR A 641 -20.71 -6.56 6.89
N LEU A 642 -20.23 -7.69 6.35
CA LEU A 642 -19.80 -8.85 7.14
C LEU A 642 -18.65 -8.49 8.11
N MET A 643 -17.73 -7.62 7.69
CA MET A 643 -16.69 -7.10 8.60
C MET A 643 -17.29 -6.27 9.75
N GLY A 644 -18.41 -5.58 9.51
CA GLY A 644 -19.14 -4.82 10.53
C GLY A 644 -19.90 -5.69 11.52
N LEU A 645 -20.16 -6.96 11.15
CA LEU A 645 -20.70 -8.00 12.02
C LEU A 645 -19.61 -8.82 12.72
N GLU A 646 -18.36 -8.36 12.67
CA GLU A 646 -17.21 -9.01 13.32
C GLU A 646 -17.00 -10.46 12.83
N VAL A 647 -17.20 -10.72 11.52
CA VAL A 647 -16.84 -12.01 10.91
C VAL A 647 -15.31 -12.14 10.80
N ASP A 648 -14.76 -13.15 11.46
CA ASP A 648 -13.33 -13.42 11.53
C ASP A 648 -12.83 -14.24 10.34
N GLU A 649 -13.62 -15.22 9.93
CA GLU A 649 -13.26 -16.27 8.98
C GLU A 649 -14.26 -16.32 7.82
N TYR A 650 -13.73 -16.43 6.60
CA TYR A 650 -14.51 -16.51 5.36
C TYR A 650 -14.07 -17.76 4.63
N VAL A 651 -14.97 -18.74 4.50
CA VAL A 651 -14.69 -20.02 3.86
C VAL A 651 -15.35 -20.02 2.48
N GLU A 652 -14.55 -20.11 1.42
CA GLU A 652 -15.06 -20.19 0.05
C GLU A 652 -15.55 -21.61 -0.24
N ILE A 653 -16.84 -21.75 -0.53
CA ILE A 653 -17.51 -23.01 -0.86
C ILE A 653 -17.78 -23.04 -2.36
N GLY A 654 -16.87 -23.67 -3.09
CA GLY A 654 -16.93 -23.83 -4.54
C GLY A 654 -15.54 -24.08 -5.13
N PRO A 655 -15.46 -24.20 -6.47
CA PRO A 655 -14.19 -24.36 -7.15
C PRO A 655 -13.40 -23.05 -7.18
N GLY A 656 -12.09 -23.12 -6.98
CA GLY A 656 -11.19 -21.96 -7.10
C GLY A 656 -11.00 -21.21 -5.77
N ASP A 657 -10.44 -20.01 -5.87
CA ASP A 657 -10.07 -19.13 -4.74
C ASP A 657 -10.36 -17.63 -5.03
N VAL A 658 -11.29 -17.38 -5.96
CA VAL A 658 -11.56 -16.03 -6.49
C VAL A 658 -12.13 -15.14 -5.39
N LEU A 659 -13.09 -15.63 -4.61
CA LEU A 659 -13.68 -14.84 -3.52
C LEU A 659 -12.75 -14.72 -2.33
N THR A 660 -11.92 -15.73 -2.07
CA THR A 660 -10.88 -15.68 -1.03
C THR A 660 -9.92 -14.52 -1.30
N LYS A 661 -9.47 -14.37 -2.55
CA LYS A 661 -8.62 -13.24 -2.98
C LYS A 661 -9.33 -11.90 -2.87
N LEU A 662 -10.57 -11.80 -3.39
CA LEU A 662 -11.34 -10.55 -3.34
C LEU A 662 -11.66 -10.11 -1.90
N THR A 663 -12.16 -11.02 -1.08
CA THR A 663 -12.49 -10.78 0.33
C THR A 663 -11.25 -10.39 1.12
N THR A 664 -10.12 -11.08 0.93
CA THR A 664 -8.84 -10.73 1.59
C THR A 664 -8.39 -9.33 1.19
N LYS A 665 -8.51 -8.97 -0.08
CA LYS A 665 -8.17 -7.64 -0.59
C LYS A 665 -9.04 -6.56 0.06
N ILE A 666 -10.36 -6.76 0.12
CA ILE A 666 -11.29 -5.83 0.77
C ILE A 666 -10.94 -5.68 2.26
N ARG A 667 -10.77 -6.79 2.99
CA ARG A 667 -10.42 -6.77 4.42
C ARG A 667 -9.13 -6.03 4.73
N ASN A 668 -8.15 -6.09 3.81
CA ASN A 668 -6.87 -5.40 3.99
C ASN A 668 -6.93 -3.91 3.61
N LYS A 669 -7.87 -3.49 2.76
CA LYS A 669 -7.91 -2.13 2.17
C LYS A 669 -9.13 -1.30 2.60
N CYS A 670 -10.11 -1.87 3.29
CA CYS A 670 -11.38 -1.21 3.59
C CYS A 670 -11.73 -1.27 5.06
N SER A 671 -12.49 -0.28 5.51
CA SER A 671 -13.17 -0.31 6.80
C SER A 671 -14.52 -1.04 6.72
N PRO A 672 -14.98 -1.63 7.84
CA PRO A 672 -16.34 -2.15 7.98
C PRO A 672 -17.42 -1.13 7.59
N LEU A 673 -18.55 -1.61 7.06
CA LEU A 673 -19.69 -0.77 6.71
C LEU A 673 -20.46 -0.39 7.99
N VAL A 674 -20.48 0.90 8.33
CA VAL A 674 -21.23 1.40 9.51
C VAL A 674 -22.66 1.70 9.10
N LEU A 675 -23.61 0.86 9.51
CA LEU A 675 -25.03 1.21 9.43
C LEU A 675 -25.38 2.14 10.61
N GLY A 676 -25.87 3.34 10.33
CA GLY A 676 -26.35 4.25 11.38
C GLY A 676 -27.41 3.60 12.27
N GLU A 677 -27.44 3.95 13.55
CA GLU A 677 -28.39 3.45 14.57
C GLU A 677 -29.86 3.63 14.12
N LYS A 678 -30.43 2.67 13.38
CA LYS A 678 -31.88 2.48 13.22
C LYS A 678 -32.31 1.21 12.45
N VAL A 679 -31.65 0.06 12.57
CA VAL A 679 -32.21 -1.21 12.05
C VAL A 679 -31.89 -2.40 12.95
N ILE A 680 -32.09 -2.31 14.26
CA ILE A 680 -32.29 -3.51 15.09
C ILE A 680 -33.38 -3.18 16.11
N ARG A 681 -34.51 -3.91 16.02
CA ARG A 681 -35.78 -3.81 16.78
C ARG A 681 -36.85 -2.87 16.20
N GLN A 682 -37.63 -3.39 15.27
CA GLN A 682 -39.04 -3.03 15.16
C GLN A 682 -39.87 -4.00 16.01
N VAL A 683 -40.45 -3.47 17.10
CA VAL A 683 -41.72 -3.92 17.68
C VAL A 683 -42.70 -2.75 17.45
N PRO A 684 -43.96 -2.98 17.08
CA PRO A 684 -44.83 -1.90 16.60
C PRO A 684 -45.38 -1.05 17.75
N GLY A 685 -45.39 0.27 17.58
CA GLY A 685 -45.97 1.20 18.54
C GLY A 685 -45.98 2.65 18.07
N SER A 686 -47.10 3.04 17.45
CA SER A 686 -47.75 4.38 17.35
C SER A 686 -46.94 5.68 17.34
N ALA A 687 -47.29 6.49 16.33
CA ALA A 687 -46.94 7.87 16.06
C ALA A 687 -47.17 8.86 17.22
N GLU A 688 -46.40 9.96 17.23
CA GLU A 688 -46.96 11.32 17.26
C GLU A 688 -45.91 12.41 16.97
N SER A 689 -46.38 13.46 16.31
CA SER A 689 -45.70 14.65 15.76
C SER A 689 -45.65 15.80 16.76
N VAL A 690 -44.59 16.62 16.80
CA VAL A 690 -44.70 18.04 17.22
C VAL A 690 -43.64 18.94 16.52
N GLU A 691 -44.14 20.06 16.01
CA GLU A 691 -43.45 21.18 15.36
C GLU A 691 -42.59 22.07 16.29
N SER A 692 -41.80 22.91 15.62
CA SER A 692 -40.91 23.99 16.06
C SER A 692 -41.41 24.98 17.12
N LYS A 693 -40.49 25.53 17.94
CA LYS A 693 -40.33 26.99 18.13
C LYS A 693 -39.00 27.37 18.82
N VAL A 694 -38.38 28.40 18.25
CA VAL A 694 -37.08 28.99 18.59
C VAL A 694 -37.19 29.98 19.76
N ALA A 695 -36.23 29.94 20.69
CA ALA A 695 -35.50 31.10 21.25
C ALA A 695 -34.58 30.65 22.41
N ARG A 696 -33.28 31.04 22.40
CA ARG A 696 -32.41 30.93 23.59
C ARG A 696 -31.53 32.17 23.77
N GLN A 697 -31.72 32.80 24.93
CA GLN A 697 -30.68 33.51 25.69
C GLN A 697 -29.59 32.53 26.16
N PRO A 698 -28.38 33.02 26.51
CA PRO A 698 -27.20 32.18 26.75
C PRO A 698 -27.29 31.48 28.12
N ALA A 699 -27.54 30.17 28.10
CA ALA A 699 -27.60 29.36 29.30
C ALA A 699 -26.20 28.83 29.66
N LYS A 700 -25.60 29.43 30.71
CA LYS A 700 -24.69 28.70 31.59
C LYS A 700 -25.42 27.43 32.10
N ASP A 701 -24.68 26.33 32.15
CA ASP A 701 -25.00 25.08 32.86
C ASP A 701 -25.90 24.01 32.18
N GLY A 702 -26.29 24.17 30.91
CA GLY A 702 -27.12 23.15 30.21
C GLY A 702 -26.42 22.27 29.17
N LEU A 703 -25.52 22.84 28.35
CA LEU A 703 -24.98 22.15 27.17
C LEU A 703 -23.84 21.18 27.48
N GLY A 704 -23.07 21.42 28.56
CA GLY A 704 -21.93 20.57 28.91
C GLY A 704 -22.33 19.16 29.36
N LYS A 705 -23.43 18.97 30.10
CA LYS A 705 -23.78 17.64 30.63
C LYS A 705 -24.34 16.68 29.58
N ALA A 706 -25.06 17.18 28.58
CA ALA A 706 -25.56 16.35 27.48
C ALA A 706 -24.43 15.98 26.50
N PHE A 707 -23.46 16.88 26.29
CA PHE A 707 -22.32 16.66 25.40
C PHE A 707 -21.24 15.74 26.03
N LYS A 708 -20.96 15.90 27.34
CA LYS A 708 -20.06 15.06 28.15
C LYS A 708 -20.54 13.62 28.41
N SER A 709 -21.61 13.18 27.75
CA SER A 709 -22.13 11.81 27.89
C SER A 709 -22.01 10.99 26.61
N ARG A 710 -21.51 11.59 25.53
CA ARG A 710 -21.56 11.03 24.17
C ARG A 710 -20.18 10.84 23.51
N TRP A 711 -19.11 11.37 24.11
CA TRP A 711 -17.73 11.27 23.59
C TRP A 711 -16.72 11.09 24.74
N SER A 712 -16.67 9.88 25.29
CA SER A 712 -15.88 9.54 26.48
C SER A 712 -14.39 9.87 26.36
N ARG A 713 -13.79 9.65 25.18
CA ARG A 713 -12.39 10.01 24.90
C ARG A 713 -12.13 11.51 24.95
N GLY A 714 -13.07 12.31 24.46
CA GLY A 714 -13.02 13.76 24.60
C GLY A 714 -13.00 14.17 26.08
N ASP A 715 -13.84 13.55 26.90
CA ASP A 715 -13.88 13.84 28.34
C ASP A 715 -12.59 13.42 29.05
N GLU A 716 -11.98 12.30 28.66
CA GLU A 716 -10.67 11.86 29.14
C GLU A 716 -9.57 12.85 28.75
N PHE A 717 -9.55 13.33 27.51
CA PHE A 717 -8.60 14.35 27.06
C PHE A 717 -8.77 15.66 27.83
N SER A 718 -10.01 16.15 27.96
CA SER A 718 -10.31 17.36 28.73
C SER A 718 -9.86 17.22 30.19
N SER A 719 -10.09 16.06 30.80
CA SER A 719 -9.63 15.78 32.17
C SER A 719 -8.10 15.73 32.25
N TYR A 720 -7.45 15.09 31.29
CA TYR A 720 -5.99 14.96 31.22
C TYR A 720 -5.26 16.29 31.03
N PHE A 721 -5.87 17.24 30.30
CA PHE A 721 -5.31 18.58 30.06
C PHE A 721 -5.92 19.68 30.94
N GLY A 722 -6.92 19.37 31.77
CA GLY A 722 -7.61 20.34 32.63
C GLY A 722 -8.39 21.39 31.83
N LEU A 723 -9.11 20.97 30.79
CA LEU A 723 -9.89 21.80 29.87
C LEU A 723 -11.39 21.65 30.11
N ALA A 724 -12.16 22.66 29.71
CA ALA A 724 -13.63 22.59 29.71
C ALA A 724 -14.17 21.78 28.51
N TYR A 725 -13.43 21.79 27.39
CA TYR A 725 -13.80 21.13 26.14
C TYR A 725 -12.62 20.38 25.51
N PRO A 726 -12.85 19.27 24.78
CA PRO A 726 -11.83 18.54 24.04
C PRO A 726 -11.49 19.23 22.72
N HIS A 727 -11.11 20.50 22.82
CA HIS A 727 -10.95 21.38 21.68
C HIS A 727 -9.73 22.27 21.84
N VAL A 728 -8.91 22.26 20.80
CA VAL A 728 -7.64 22.97 20.69
C VAL A 728 -7.78 24.04 19.62
N LEU A 729 -7.35 25.24 19.94
CA LEU A 729 -7.38 26.39 19.05
C LEU A 729 -5.97 26.74 18.60
N THR A 730 -5.78 26.92 17.30
CA THR A 730 -4.52 27.40 16.73
C THR A 730 -4.82 28.48 15.69
N LEU A 731 -3.84 29.31 15.37
CA LEU A 731 -3.93 30.38 14.38
C LEU A 731 -2.59 30.50 13.66
N SER A 732 -2.62 30.81 12.37
CA SER A 732 -1.41 30.96 11.56
C SER A 732 -0.57 32.18 11.99
N GLU A 733 0.72 32.13 11.65
CA GLU A 733 1.80 33.01 12.11
C GLU A 733 1.50 34.53 11.93
N ASP A 734 0.70 34.91 10.94
CA ASP A 734 0.51 36.31 10.53
C ASP A 734 -0.70 37.06 11.14
N ASN A 735 -1.53 36.41 11.96
CA ASN A 735 -2.89 36.91 12.26
C ASN A 735 -3.27 37.11 13.74
N LEU A 736 -2.32 37.03 14.68
CA LEU A 736 -2.62 36.86 16.12
C LEU A 736 -2.52 38.12 16.99
N ASP A 737 -3.66 38.60 17.51
CA ASP A 737 -3.71 39.39 18.74
C ASP A 737 -3.63 38.46 19.97
N TYR A 738 -2.71 38.74 20.90
CA TYR A 738 -2.56 38.03 22.18
C TYR A 738 -3.86 37.91 22.98
N SER A 739 -4.79 38.84 22.77
CA SER A 739 -6.10 38.80 23.43
C SER A 739 -6.90 37.54 23.08
N PHE A 740 -6.62 36.88 21.95
CA PHE A 740 -7.24 35.61 21.57
C PHE A 740 -6.88 34.46 22.51
N ILE A 741 -5.58 34.29 22.81
CA ILE A 741 -5.11 33.20 23.69
C ILE A 741 -5.68 33.39 25.11
N GLU A 742 -5.70 34.63 25.62
CA GLU A 742 -6.28 34.94 26.93
C GLU A 742 -7.78 34.60 26.99
N ARG A 743 -8.54 34.90 25.92
CA ARG A 743 -9.96 34.56 25.84
C ARG A 743 -10.20 33.06 25.68
N ALA A 744 -9.40 32.37 24.86
CA ALA A 744 -9.47 30.92 24.70
C ALA A 744 -9.23 30.20 26.05
N GLN A 745 -8.25 30.66 26.82
CA GLN A 745 -7.98 30.17 28.17
C GLN A 745 -9.13 30.47 29.15
N ALA A 746 -9.71 31.68 29.10
CA ALA A 746 -10.85 32.04 29.93
C ALA A 746 -12.09 31.18 29.61
N CYS A 747 -12.28 30.81 28.34
CA CYS A 747 -13.36 29.95 27.85
C CYS A 747 -13.11 28.45 28.05
N GLY A 748 -11.93 28.05 28.55
CA GLY A 748 -11.64 26.66 28.90
C GLY A 748 -11.07 25.80 27.78
N HIS A 749 -10.49 26.42 26.74
CA HIS A 749 -9.82 25.72 25.63
C HIS A 749 -8.30 25.61 25.87
N LEU A 750 -7.63 24.73 25.12
CA LEU A 750 -6.19 24.80 24.92
C LEU A 750 -5.91 25.62 23.67
N ALA A 751 -5.06 26.65 23.75
CA ALA A 751 -4.70 27.45 22.58
C ALA A 751 -3.18 27.48 22.34
N PHE A 752 -2.77 27.32 21.08
CA PHE A 752 -1.38 27.43 20.64
C PHE A 752 -1.15 28.79 19.98
N GLN A 753 -0.14 29.51 20.49
CA GLN A 753 0.43 30.67 19.81
C GLN A 753 1.50 30.19 18.83
N ALA A 754 1.31 30.42 17.54
CA ALA A 754 2.39 30.28 16.56
C ALA A 754 3.41 31.41 16.77
N VAL A 755 4.69 31.09 16.72
CA VAL A 755 5.78 32.07 16.85
C VAL A 755 6.71 31.91 15.65
N PRO A 756 6.94 32.95 14.83
CA PRO A 756 7.90 32.88 13.74
C PRO A 756 9.32 32.81 14.31
N TRP A 757 10.07 31.76 13.97
CA TRP A 757 11.39 31.49 14.54
C TRP A 757 12.52 31.96 13.63
N THR A 758 12.99 33.19 13.85
CA THR A 758 14.21 33.75 13.24
C THR A 758 15.31 33.92 14.31
N ALA A 759 16.59 33.90 13.90
CA ALA A 759 17.71 34.11 14.81
C ALA A 759 17.59 35.43 15.62
N GLU A 760 17.05 36.48 15.01
CA GLU A 760 16.77 37.77 15.67
C GLU A 760 15.70 37.70 16.76
N ALA A 761 14.67 36.85 16.62
CA ALA A 761 13.64 36.66 17.63
C ALA A 761 14.16 35.93 18.89
N ILE A 762 15.16 35.05 18.71
CA ILE A 762 15.80 34.30 19.81
C ILE A 762 16.69 35.20 20.67
N ASP A 763 17.39 36.14 20.02
CA ASP A 763 18.42 37.00 20.63
C ASP A 763 17.86 38.32 21.22
N SER A 764 16.67 38.77 20.78
CA SER A 764 16.09 40.07 21.17
C SER A 764 15.29 40.08 22.49
N GLY A 765 15.17 38.95 23.20
CA GLY A 765 14.40 38.84 24.46
C GLY A 765 12.86 38.86 24.27
N SER A 766 12.38 39.07 23.05
CA SER A 766 10.94 39.05 22.69
C SER A 766 10.30 37.69 22.99
N LEU A 767 11.02 36.60 22.66
CA LEU A 767 10.59 35.24 22.92
C LEU A 767 10.34 34.96 24.41
N ASP A 768 11.25 35.35 25.30
CA ASP A 768 11.10 35.10 26.73
C ASP A 768 9.89 35.83 27.32
N SER A 769 9.54 37.00 26.77
CA SER A 769 8.31 37.73 27.11
C SER A 769 7.05 36.96 26.67
N ILE A 770 7.03 36.43 25.44
CA ILE A 770 5.93 35.61 24.91
C ILE A 770 5.73 34.36 25.76
N LEU A 771 6.81 33.61 26.01
CA LEU A 771 6.76 32.38 26.79
C LEU A 771 6.34 32.63 28.24
N SER A 772 6.85 33.70 28.88
CA SER A 772 6.43 34.10 30.23
C SER A 772 4.94 34.39 30.30
N ARG A 773 4.40 35.09 29.29
CA ARG A 773 2.98 35.44 29.24
C ARG A 773 2.09 34.24 29.00
N LEU A 774 2.50 33.29 28.14
CA LEU A 774 1.79 32.02 27.94
C LEU A 774 1.82 31.12 29.18
N GLY A 775 2.90 31.15 29.94
CA GLY A 775 3.05 30.41 31.20
C GLY A 775 2.25 30.99 32.38
N ALA A 776 1.89 32.28 32.32
CA ALA A 776 1.19 32.99 33.38
C ALA A 776 -0.32 32.66 33.42
N LYS A 777 -0.69 31.62 34.17
CA LYS A 777 -2.11 31.27 34.41
C LYS A 777 -2.75 32.23 35.43
N ARG A 778 -3.86 32.90 35.09
CA ARG A 778 -4.63 33.71 36.05
C ARG A 778 -5.48 32.78 36.92
N SER A 779 -5.81 33.22 38.14
CA SER A 779 -6.55 32.41 39.12
C SER A 779 -7.92 31.92 38.65
N ASN A 780 -8.50 32.57 37.63
CA ASN A 780 -9.85 32.30 37.12
C ASN A 780 -9.86 31.56 35.78
N ASP A 781 -8.70 31.18 35.24
CA ASP A 781 -8.62 30.55 33.91
C ASP A 781 -8.95 29.05 33.98
N SER A 782 -9.91 28.62 33.17
CA SER A 782 -10.34 27.22 33.07
C SER A 782 -9.66 26.44 31.94
N GLY A 783 -8.79 27.09 31.15
CA GLY A 783 -8.09 26.52 30.00
C GLY A 783 -6.56 26.54 30.11
N CYS A 784 -5.88 26.26 29.00
CA CYS A 784 -4.42 26.14 28.90
C CYS A 784 -3.86 26.90 27.69
N ALA A 785 -2.59 27.29 27.74
CA ALA A 785 -1.88 27.87 26.59
C ALA A 785 -0.57 27.15 26.31
N GLY A 786 -0.20 27.12 25.03
CA GLY A 786 1.04 26.55 24.55
C GLY A 786 1.63 27.35 23.40
N VAL A 787 2.78 26.88 22.92
CA VAL A 787 3.45 27.44 21.75
C VAL A 787 3.48 26.41 20.62
N ALA A 788 3.25 26.84 19.39
CA ALA A 788 3.48 26.05 18.18
C ALA A 788 4.80 26.50 17.53
N ILE A 789 5.66 25.53 17.23
CA ILE A 789 7.00 25.77 16.70
C ILE A 789 7.22 24.91 15.44
N THR A 790 7.75 25.53 14.41
CA THR A 790 8.22 24.84 13.21
C THR A 790 9.65 24.35 13.44
N HIS A 791 9.86 23.04 13.27
CA HIS A 791 11.13 22.37 13.55
C HIS A 791 12.28 22.89 12.66
N SER A 792 13.46 23.08 13.26
CA SER A 792 14.67 23.53 12.57
C SER A 792 15.92 22.74 12.99
N GLU A 793 17.01 22.86 12.23
CA GLU A 793 18.27 22.17 12.56
C GLU A 793 18.93 22.66 13.88
N ASN A 794 18.44 23.74 14.50
CA ASN A 794 19.07 24.40 15.66
C ASN A 794 18.20 24.43 16.94
N ASP A 795 17.34 23.42 17.13
CA ASP A 795 16.31 23.40 18.19
C ASP A 795 16.81 23.29 19.64
N LYS A 796 18.12 23.10 19.86
CA LYS A 796 18.68 22.95 21.21
C LYS A 796 18.45 24.18 22.10
N VAL A 797 18.70 25.37 21.57
CA VAL A 797 18.52 26.64 22.31
C VAL A 797 17.04 26.89 22.59
N LEU A 798 16.21 26.63 21.58
CA LEU A 798 14.76 26.70 21.62
C LEU A 798 14.18 25.82 22.75
N PHE A 799 14.47 24.52 22.73
CA PHE A 799 13.94 23.58 23.73
C PHE A 799 14.40 23.93 25.13
N SER A 800 15.63 24.45 25.28
CA SER A 800 16.14 24.91 26.58
C SER A 800 15.32 26.08 27.14
N LYS A 801 14.98 27.08 26.30
CA LYS A 801 14.14 28.21 26.71
C LYS A 801 12.72 27.76 27.04
N VAL A 802 12.11 26.94 26.19
CA VAL A 802 10.75 26.43 26.40
C VAL A 802 10.63 25.60 27.69
N LEU A 803 11.63 24.76 27.99
CA LEU A 803 11.68 24.01 29.25
C LEU A 803 11.72 24.94 30.47
N ALA A 804 12.46 26.04 30.40
CA ALA A 804 12.61 26.99 31.51
C ALA A 804 11.30 27.70 31.89
N HIS A 805 10.41 27.97 30.92
CA HIS A 805 9.15 28.71 31.13
C HIS A 805 7.96 27.84 31.56
N GLN A 806 8.10 26.51 31.57
CA GLN A 806 7.08 25.57 32.07
C GLN A 806 5.66 25.81 31.52
N LEU A 807 5.54 25.86 30.19
CA LEU A 807 4.26 26.03 29.48
C LEU A 807 3.32 24.85 29.72
N ASN A 808 2.03 24.95 29.37
CA ASN A 808 1.14 23.78 29.46
C ASN A 808 1.41 22.76 28.35
N ALA A 809 1.64 23.24 27.13
CA ALA A 809 1.87 22.39 25.97
C ALA A 809 2.80 23.05 24.94
N VAL A 810 3.43 22.22 24.12
CA VAL A 810 4.29 22.60 23.00
C VAL A 810 3.91 21.76 21.80
N ALA A 811 3.53 22.40 20.70
CA ALA A 811 3.24 21.74 19.43
C ALA A 811 4.41 21.91 18.46
N LEU A 812 4.85 20.82 17.84
CA LEU A 812 5.88 20.83 16.80
C LEU A 812 5.29 20.46 15.45
N THR A 813 5.65 21.21 14.42
CA THR A 813 5.28 20.95 13.02
C THR A 813 6.54 20.83 12.14
N GLY A 814 6.46 20.15 10.99
CA GLY A 814 7.62 19.93 10.12
C GLY A 814 8.65 18.92 10.66
N VAL A 815 8.25 18.06 11.61
CA VAL A 815 9.11 17.00 12.17
C VAL A 815 8.79 15.66 11.52
N TYR A 816 9.80 14.96 11.00
CA TYR A 816 9.64 13.67 10.32
C TYR A 816 10.14 12.46 11.15
N GLY A 817 10.70 12.70 12.34
CA GLY A 817 11.13 11.66 13.28
C GLY A 817 11.76 12.19 14.56
N MET A 818 12.08 11.29 15.49
CA MET A 818 12.63 11.63 16.82
C MET A 818 14.13 12.00 16.75
N THR A 819 14.43 13.29 16.72
CA THR A 819 15.81 13.81 16.78
C THR A 819 16.40 13.73 18.19
N THR A 820 17.73 13.79 18.30
CA THR A 820 18.42 13.76 19.61
C THR A 820 17.95 14.86 20.56
N GLU A 821 17.76 16.09 20.05
CA GLU A 821 17.33 17.22 20.87
C GLU A 821 15.85 17.10 21.27
N LEU A 822 15.01 16.54 20.41
CA LEU A 822 13.61 16.28 20.73
C LEU A 822 13.47 15.16 21.78
N VAL A 823 14.25 14.08 21.67
CA VAL A 823 14.31 13.04 22.70
C VAL A 823 14.79 13.63 24.02
N TYR A 824 15.84 14.45 24.01
CA TYR A 824 16.32 15.13 25.23
C TYR A 824 15.22 16.01 25.85
N TYR A 825 14.55 16.84 25.06
CA TYR A 825 13.42 17.66 25.52
C TYR A 825 12.33 16.81 26.17
N ARG A 826 11.92 15.71 25.52
CA ARG A 826 10.88 14.80 26.01
C ARG A 826 11.27 14.13 27.33
N VAL A 827 12.52 13.70 27.48
CA VAL A 827 13.01 13.11 28.73
C VAL A 827 12.94 14.12 29.86
N ILE A 828 13.47 15.32 29.66
CA ILE A 828 13.53 16.33 30.72
C ILE A 828 12.13 16.83 31.09
N SER A 829 11.26 17.11 30.11
CA SER A 829 9.89 17.58 30.39
C SER A 829 9.06 16.53 31.13
N ALA A 830 9.15 15.27 30.73
CA ALA A 830 8.43 14.19 31.39
C ALA A 830 8.97 13.89 32.79
N TYR A 831 10.29 13.94 32.98
CA TYR A 831 10.92 13.66 34.27
C TYR A 831 10.63 14.75 35.32
N GLN A 832 10.67 16.04 34.92
CA GLN A 832 10.30 17.15 35.79
C GLN A 832 8.85 17.06 36.28
N GLY A 833 7.94 16.58 35.42
CA GLY A 833 6.53 16.38 35.76
C GLY A 833 6.28 15.34 36.86
N ARG A 834 7.18 14.36 37.03
CA ARG A 834 7.03 13.25 38.00
C ARG A 834 7.01 13.70 39.47
N PHE A 835 7.60 14.85 39.78
CA PHE A 835 7.75 15.35 41.14
C PHE A 835 6.80 16.51 41.49
N SER A 836 5.89 16.87 40.58
CA SER A 836 4.97 17.99 40.74
C SER A 836 3.62 17.55 41.29
N SER A 837 3.09 18.29 42.27
CA SER A 837 1.69 18.17 42.73
C SER A 837 0.69 18.92 41.83
N THR A 838 1.17 19.57 40.77
CA THR A 838 0.38 20.30 39.78
C THR A 838 0.39 19.57 38.42
N PRO A 839 -0.58 19.84 37.51
CA PRO A 839 -0.64 19.19 36.21
C PRO A 839 0.69 19.33 35.46
N GLN A 840 1.17 18.21 34.89
CA GLN A 840 2.42 18.16 34.15
C GLN A 840 2.49 19.26 33.08
N LYS A 841 3.57 20.05 33.15
CA LYS A 841 3.90 21.11 32.20
C LYS A 841 4.74 20.56 31.05
N ASN A 842 4.83 21.32 29.97
CA ASN A 842 5.61 21.04 28.76
C ASN A 842 5.17 19.75 28.05
N LYS A 843 3.85 19.52 27.94
CA LYS A 843 3.31 18.39 27.19
C LYS A 843 3.57 18.55 25.70
N LEU A 844 4.02 17.48 25.04
CA LEU A 844 4.51 17.49 23.66
C LEU A 844 3.42 17.02 22.69
N PHE A 845 3.03 17.91 21.78
CA PHE A 845 2.15 17.64 20.64
C PHE A 845 2.99 17.58 19.38
N ILE A 846 2.80 16.55 18.56
CA ILE A 846 3.43 16.44 17.24
C ILE A 846 2.33 16.61 16.19
N ARG A 847 2.39 17.71 15.44
CA ARG A 847 1.60 17.88 14.22
C ARG A 847 2.31 17.16 13.08
N VAL A 848 1.60 16.23 12.49
CA VAL A 848 2.13 15.38 11.42
C VAL A 848 1.58 15.87 10.09
N ASP A 849 2.48 16.32 9.21
CA ASP A 849 2.14 16.78 7.86
C ASP A 849 2.09 15.61 6.86
N ASP A 850 2.70 14.48 7.20
CA ASP A 850 2.69 13.23 6.43
C ASP A 850 2.19 12.07 7.29
N PRO A 851 0.97 11.54 7.06
CA PRO A 851 0.38 10.48 7.87
C PRO A 851 1.24 9.22 8.05
N ARG A 852 2.23 8.98 7.18
CA ARG A 852 3.19 7.86 7.30
C ARG A 852 4.17 8.02 8.45
N CYS A 853 4.39 9.25 8.93
CA CYS A 853 5.27 9.54 10.06
C CYS A 853 4.65 9.22 11.42
N VAL A 854 3.34 8.97 11.50
CA VAL A 854 2.62 8.67 12.76
C VAL A 854 3.27 7.54 13.54
N GLN A 855 3.66 6.45 12.87
CA GLN A 855 4.30 5.30 13.54
C GLN A 855 5.64 5.66 14.18
N GLY A 856 6.37 6.63 13.60
CA GLY A 856 7.62 7.14 14.16
C GLY A 856 7.45 7.93 15.46
N PHE A 857 6.23 8.37 15.79
CA PHE A 857 5.91 9.07 17.03
C PHE A 857 5.02 8.23 17.98
N TYR A 858 4.28 7.26 17.45
CA TYR A 858 3.51 6.31 18.26
C TYR A 858 4.39 5.14 18.76
N GLN A 859 5.39 5.48 19.56
CA GLN A 859 6.35 4.51 20.12
C GLN A 859 6.95 5.01 21.44
N LYS A 860 7.69 4.14 22.13
CA LYS A 860 8.60 4.54 23.21
C LYS A 860 9.78 5.34 22.64
N LEU A 861 10.49 6.06 23.50
CA LEU A 861 11.68 6.78 23.08
C LEU A 861 12.76 5.85 22.50
N PRO A 862 13.45 6.24 21.40
CA PRO A 862 14.48 5.40 20.78
C PRO A 862 15.65 5.10 21.73
N GLN A 863 15.84 3.82 22.05
CA GLN A 863 16.83 3.39 23.04
C GLN A 863 18.26 3.82 22.70
N GLY A 864 18.69 3.71 21.44
CA GLY A 864 20.02 4.13 21.01
C GLY A 864 20.27 5.65 21.07
N VAL A 865 19.21 6.47 21.19
CA VAL A 865 19.33 7.91 21.46
C VAL A 865 19.46 8.13 22.97
N LEU A 866 18.66 7.44 23.78
CA LEU A 866 18.74 7.49 25.24
C LEU A 866 20.12 7.08 25.77
N GLU A 867 20.68 5.99 25.24
CA GLU A 867 22.01 5.50 25.61
C GLU A 867 23.09 6.53 25.28
N ARG A 868 23.01 7.17 24.11
CA ARG A 868 23.92 8.27 23.75
C ARG A 868 23.78 9.47 24.68
N LEU A 869 22.56 9.89 25.02
CA LEU A 869 22.34 11.01 25.94
C LEU A 869 22.91 10.71 27.33
N HIS A 870 22.78 9.46 27.80
CA HIS A 870 23.33 9.02 29.08
C HIS A 870 24.86 8.96 29.05
N LEU A 871 25.44 8.35 28.02
CA LEU A 871 26.89 8.29 27.82
C LEU A 871 27.53 9.68 27.68
N GLN A 872 26.82 10.64 27.09
CA GLN A 872 27.24 12.04 26.98
C GLN A 872 27.06 12.83 28.29
N GLY A 873 26.52 12.22 29.35
CA GLY A 873 26.23 12.89 30.62
C GLY A 873 25.13 13.95 30.53
N ARG A 874 24.33 13.94 29.46
CA ARG A 874 23.21 14.89 29.27
C ARG A 874 21.99 14.49 30.10
N ILE A 875 21.82 13.21 30.38
CA ILE A 875 20.80 12.68 31.30
C ILE A 875 21.43 11.76 32.33
N ASP A 876 20.98 11.86 33.58
CA ASP A 876 21.46 11.01 34.67
C ASP A 876 20.85 9.60 34.63
N ALA A 877 21.32 8.70 35.50
CA ALA A 877 20.85 7.32 35.54
C ALA A 877 19.35 7.20 35.88
N ALA A 878 18.82 8.09 36.73
CA ALA A 878 17.41 8.06 37.11
C ALA A 878 16.50 8.55 35.97
N GLN A 879 16.95 9.57 35.24
CA GLN A 879 16.31 10.07 34.02
C GLN A 879 16.35 9.02 32.90
N PHE A 880 17.47 8.34 32.72
CA PHE A 880 17.61 7.27 31.74
C PHE A 880 16.66 6.09 32.01
N GLU A 881 16.60 5.59 33.25
CA GLU A 881 15.68 4.50 33.61
C GLU A 881 14.21 4.92 33.47
N PHE A 882 13.87 6.16 33.84
CA PHE A 882 12.53 6.69 33.62
C PHE A 882 12.18 6.76 32.12
N ALA A 883 13.11 7.23 31.29
CA ALA A 883 12.89 7.47 29.87
C ALA A 883 12.60 6.20 29.06
N LYS A 884 13.00 5.02 29.53
CA LYS A 884 12.75 3.74 28.84
C LYS A 884 11.28 3.42 28.65
N ASN A 885 10.39 3.99 29.46
CA ASN A 885 8.98 3.65 29.48
C ASN A 885 8.05 4.82 29.15
N ILE A 886 8.59 5.96 28.70
CA ILE A 886 7.77 7.10 28.29
C ILE A 886 7.49 7.05 26.78
N ALA A 887 6.27 7.40 26.41
CA ALA A 887 5.87 7.62 25.03
C ALA A 887 6.64 8.80 24.42
N ALA A 888 6.91 8.73 23.12
CA ALA A 888 7.68 9.74 22.40
C ALA A 888 7.03 11.12 22.41
N CYS A 889 5.70 11.20 22.47
CA CYS A 889 4.91 12.43 22.64
C CYS A 889 3.68 12.19 23.52
N ASP A 890 2.98 13.27 23.90
CA ASP A 890 1.70 13.19 24.62
C ASP A 890 0.50 13.18 23.68
N ALA A 891 0.62 13.84 22.53
CA ALA A 891 -0.43 13.91 21.54
C ALA A 891 0.10 14.02 20.11
N ILE A 892 -0.68 13.51 19.15
CA ILE A 892 -0.44 13.63 17.72
C ILE A 892 -1.64 14.38 17.10
N ILE A 893 -1.35 15.37 16.26
CA ILE A 893 -2.33 16.13 15.48
C ILE A 893 -2.19 15.72 14.03
N LEU A 894 -3.29 15.27 13.43
CA LEU A 894 -3.42 14.93 12.01
C LEU A 894 -4.20 16.03 11.30
N ASN A 895 -3.94 16.26 10.01
CA ASN A 895 -4.82 17.14 9.22
C ASN A 895 -6.10 16.38 8.81
N ASN A 896 -7.15 17.09 8.42
CA ASN A 896 -8.42 16.50 7.97
C ASN A 896 -8.44 16.30 6.45
N GLU A 897 -7.38 15.69 5.91
CA GLU A 897 -7.23 15.33 4.49
C GLU A 897 -7.48 13.82 4.30
N GLU A 898 -7.83 13.36 3.09
CA GLU A 898 -8.25 11.97 2.83
C GLU A 898 -7.19 10.92 3.29
N HIS A 899 -5.90 11.24 3.14
CA HIS A 899 -4.79 10.38 3.58
C HIS A 899 -4.60 10.30 5.10
N ASP A 900 -5.04 11.32 5.84
CA ASP A 900 -4.93 11.35 7.30
C ASP A 900 -6.04 10.55 8.00
N LEU A 901 -7.20 10.42 7.34
CA LEU A 901 -8.27 9.51 7.74
C LEU A 901 -7.84 8.04 7.61
N GLU A 902 -6.99 7.71 6.64
CA GLU A 902 -6.37 6.38 6.56
C GLU A 902 -5.37 6.12 7.69
N ALA A 903 -4.61 7.14 8.12
CA ALA A 903 -3.72 7.02 9.28
C ALA A 903 -4.47 6.82 10.60
N LEU A 904 -5.66 7.42 10.76
CA LEU A 904 -6.54 7.17 11.91
C LEU A 904 -6.90 5.68 12.05
N MET A 905 -7.11 4.98 10.94
CA MET A 905 -7.36 3.53 10.96
C MET A 905 -6.14 2.74 11.42
N GLY A 906 -4.92 3.17 11.06
CA GLY A 906 -3.66 2.57 11.51
C GLY A 906 -3.38 2.81 13.01
N ILE A 907 -3.78 3.97 13.54
CA ILE A 907 -3.61 4.35 14.94
C ILE A 907 -4.39 3.45 15.89
N ASN A 908 -5.57 2.97 15.50
CA ASN A 908 -6.33 2.05 16.35
C ASN A 908 -5.57 0.73 16.59
N ARG A 909 -4.91 0.22 15.56
CA ARG A 909 -4.02 -0.95 15.69
C ARG A 909 -2.89 -0.67 16.69
N LEU A 910 -2.23 0.48 16.57
CA LEU A 910 -1.13 0.87 17.44
C LEU A 910 -1.59 1.06 18.90
N ARG A 911 -2.82 1.55 19.12
CA ARG A 911 -3.44 1.63 20.45
C ARG A 911 -3.71 0.27 21.08
N VAL A 912 -4.14 -0.70 20.28
CA VAL A 912 -4.38 -2.07 20.75
C VAL A 912 -3.07 -2.81 21.00
N GLU A 913 -2.06 -2.60 20.14
CA GLU A 913 -0.73 -3.21 20.28
C GLU A 913 0.09 -2.58 21.42
N HIS A 914 -0.11 -1.29 21.70
CA HIS A 914 0.63 -0.51 22.68
C HIS A 914 -0.26 0.34 23.61
N PRO A 915 -1.17 -0.28 24.39
CA PRO A 915 -2.09 0.45 25.27
C PRO A 915 -1.36 1.23 26.38
N GLU A 916 -0.12 0.86 26.70
CA GLU A 916 0.71 1.51 27.72
C GLU A 916 1.20 2.91 27.33
N LEU A 917 1.15 3.28 26.05
CA LEU A 917 1.66 4.57 25.57
C LEU A 917 0.66 5.71 25.76
N ASP A 918 -0.65 5.41 25.75
CA ASP A 918 -1.78 6.33 25.91
C ASP A 918 -1.65 7.69 25.17
N ILE A 919 -1.12 7.67 23.95
CA ILE A 919 -0.92 8.89 23.14
C ILE A 919 -2.29 9.38 22.62
N LYS A 920 -2.58 10.66 22.87
CA LYS A 920 -3.83 11.31 22.46
C LYS A 920 -3.77 11.73 20.99
N ILE A 921 -4.88 11.66 20.28
CA ILE A 921 -4.96 11.83 18.83
C ILE A 921 -6.01 12.88 18.52
N GLY A 922 -5.61 13.91 17.78
CA GLY A 922 -6.51 14.97 17.36
C GLY A 922 -6.51 15.19 15.86
N ILE A 923 -7.59 15.80 15.36
CA ILE A 923 -7.78 16.14 13.95
C ILE A 923 -7.93 17.64 13.78
N GLU A 924 -7.19 18.21 12.82
CA GLU A 924 -7.22 19.61 12.42
C GLU A 924 -7.96 19.82 11.09
N GLY A 925 -8.97 20.68 11.03
CA GLY A 925 -9.70 20.97 9.78
C GLY A 925 -10.64 22.17 9.83
N ALA A 926 -11.17 22.56 8.66
CA ALA A 926 -12.05 23.73 8.48
C ALA A 926 -13.44 23.55 9.12
N LEU A 927 -13.93 22.32 9.24
CA LEU A 927 -15.18 21.94 9.91
C LEU A 927 -14.85 20.79 10.86
N SER A 928 -14.30 21.12 12.03
CA SER A 928 -13.94 20.14 13.06
C SER A 928 -14.97 20.15 14.19
N ALA A 929 -16.25 20.13 13.83
CA ALA A 929 -17.31 19.89 14.81
C ALA A 929 -17.47 18.37 15.01
N PRO A 930 -17.67 17.90 16.25
CA PRO A 930 -17.98 16.50 16.53
C PRO A 930 -19.14 15.92 15.71
N ASN A 931 -20.04 16.74 15.18
CA ASN A 931 -21.18 16.27 14.38
C ASN A 931 -20.81 15.93 12.94
N ASP A 932 -19.63 16.34 12.47
CA ASP A 932 -19.15 16.11 11.10
C ASP A 932 -18.51 14.71 10.96
N PHE A 933 -18.29 14.02 12.08
CA PHE A 933 -17.67 12.70 12.14
C PHE A 933 -18.67 11.63 12.54
N THR A 934 -18.52 10.42 11.98
CA THR A 934 -19.31 9.27 12.44
C THR A 934 -18.96 8.92 13.88
N GLN A 935 -19.88 8.32 14.64
CA GLN A 935 -19.59 7.86 16.01
C GLN A 935 -18.37 6.92 16.08
N GLY A 936 -18.15 6.08 15.06
CA GLY A 936 -16.96 5.22 14.96
C GLY A 936 -15.66 6.02 14.77
N THR A 937 -15.69 7.10 14.00
CA THR A 937 -14.54 8.00 13.84
C THR A 937 -14.30 8.81 15.11
N LEU A 938 -15.35 9.34 15.75
CA LEU A 938 -15.29 10.02 17.05
C LEU A 938 -14.69 9.15 18.15
N SER A 939 -14.99 7.85 18.16
CA SER A 939 -14.41 6.91 19.13
C SER A 939 -12.90 6.72 19.00
N GLN A 940 -12.28 7.24 17.93
CA GLN A 940 -10.85 7.18 17.66
C GLN A 940 -10.14 8.54 17.87
N ILE A 941 -10.92 9.62 18.03
CA ILE A 941 -10.40 10.97 18.21
C ILE A 941 -10.53 11.33 19.69
N ASP A 942 -9.51 11.95 20.26
CA ASP A 942 -9.54 12.45 21.64
C ASP A 942 -9.78 13.96 21.69
N PHE A 943 -9.44 14.71 20.64
CA PHE A 943 -9.68 16.16 20.58
C PHE A 943 -9.76 16.68 19.15
N PHE A 944 -10.41 17.84 18.98
CA PHE A 944 -10.42 18.55 17.70
C PHE A 944 -9.52 19.77 17.73
N VAL A 945 -8.93 20.10 16.58
CA VAL A 945 -8.15 21.31 16.36
C VAL A 945 -8.85 22.19 15.34
N SER A 946 -9.04 23.47 15.67
CA SER A 946 -9.52 24.47 14.72
C SER A 946 -8.42 25.49 14.44
N SER A 947 -8.12 25.70 13.16
CA SER A 947 -7.06 26.58 12.68
C SER A 947 -7.57 27.63 11.68
N GLU A 948 -8.14 27.19 10.55
CA GLU A 948 -8.56 28.06 9.45
C GLU A 948 -9.72 29.00 9.82
N LEU A 949 -10.72 28.54 10.57
CA LEU A 949 -11.89 29.36 10.93
C LEU A 949 -11.57 30.46 11.93
N ASN A 950 -10.51 30.29 12.73
CA ASN A 950 -10.17 31.26 13.77
C ASN A 950 -9.77 32.61 13.17
N VAL A 951 -9.42 32.69 11.87
CA VAL A 951 -9.13 33.98 11.22
C VAL A 951 -10.39 34.85 11.06
N LEU A 952 -11.59 34.28 11.19
CA LEU A 952 -12.86 35.00 11.03
C LEU A 952 -13.35 35.66 12.33
N ILE A 953 -12.72 35.37 13.47
CA ILE A 953 -13.12 35.93 14.76
C ILE A 953 -12.82 37.43 14.83
N GLY A 954 -13.42 38.11 15.81
CA GLY A 954 -13.32 39.56 16.02
C GLY A 954 -11.88 40.06 16.07
N GLU A 955 -11.00 39.21 16.57
CA GLU A 955 -9.68 39.55 17.11
C GLU A 955 -8.52 39.00 16.27
N SER A 956 -8.82 38.51 15.07
CA SER A 956 -7.83 38.42 14.01
C SER A 956 -7.48 39.82 13.50
N PHE A 957 -6.23 40.02 13.07
CA PHE A 957 -5.82 41.27 12.42
C PHE A 957 -6.42 41.47 11.01
N LEU A 958 -7.34 40.58 10.58
CA LEU A 958 -7.97 40.68 9.26
C LEU A 958 -8.99 41.84 9.21
N PRO A 959 -8.90 42.71 8.19
CA PRO A 959 -9.93 43.72 7.93
C PRO A 959 -11.33 43.11 7.82
N GLY A 960 -12.35 43.82 8.34
CA GLY A 960 -13.73 43.33 8.37
C GLY A 960 -14.30 42.95 6.99
N LEU A 961 -13.85 43.63 5.93
CA LEU A 961 -14.22 43.32 4.55
C LEU A 961 -13.66 41.95 4.10
N ILE A 962 -12.42 41.62 4.45
CA ILE A 962 -11.82 40.31 4.12
C ILE A 962 -12.54 39.19 4.87
N ARG A 963 -12.89 39.41 6.14
CA ARG A 963 -13.70 38.46 6.92
C ARG A 963 -15.09 38.23 6.31
N GLN A 964 -15.76 39.29 5.83
CA GLN A 964 -17.04 39.17 5.13
C GLN A 964 -16.91 38.38 3.82
N THR A 965 -15.88 38.65 3.03
CA THR A 965 -15.63 37.93 1.76
C THR A 965 -15.40 36.44 2.00
N LEU A 966 -14.62 36.09 3.03
CA LEU A 966 -14.37 34.70 3.40
C LEU A 966 -15.62 34.01 3.95
N PHE A 967 -16.47 34.73 4.68
CA PHE A 967 -17.74 34.22 5.18
C PHE A 967 -18.76 34.01 4.03
N SER A 968 -18.68 34.80 2.95
CA SER A 968 -19.57 34.72 1.79
C SER A 968 -19.14 33.71 0.73
N ALA A 969 -17.92 33.18 0.80
CA ALA A 969 -17.47 32.10 -0.06
C ALA A 969 -18.19 30.80 0.38
N SER A 970 -19.19 30.37 -0.38
CA SER A 970 -19.93 29.13 -0.12
C SER A 970 -19.01 27.90 -0.14
N ASP A 971 -19.41 26.84 0.57
CA ASP A 971 -18.76 25.52 0.67
C ASP A 971 -18.51 24.87 -0.70
N ALA A 972 -17.50 25.37 -1.41
CA ALA A 972 -17.03 24.86 -2.68
C ALA A 972 -15.79 24.01 -2.42
N PHE A 973 -15.89 22.73 -2.82
CA PHE A 973 -14.82 21.73 -2.79
C PHE A 973 -13.50 22.26 -3.38
N ILE A 974 -12.39 21.77 -2.83
CA ILE A 974 -11.04 21.99 -3.37
C ILE A 974 -10.96 21.34 -4.75
N VAL A 975 -10.72 22.14 -5.79
CA VAL A 975 -10.39 21.66 -7.14
C VAL A 975 -8.88 21.61 -7.26
N ASP A 976 -8.29 20.43 -7.44
CA ASP A 976 -6.90 20.27 -7.84
C ASP A 976 -6.78 20.53 -9.35
N LEU A 977 -6.05 21.58 -9.74
CA LEU A 977 -5.86 21.96 -11.15
C LEU A 977 -4.56 21.35 -11.71
N PRO A 978 -4.56 20.73 -12.92
CA PRO A 978 -3.39 19.99 -13.43
C PRO A 978 -2.27 20.80 -14.09
N ASP A 979 -2.32 22.13 -14.23
CA ASP A 979 -1.28 22.92 -14.92
C ASP A 979 -1.35 24.43 -14.54
N PRO A 980 -0.26 25.23 -14.46
CA PRO A 980 -0.28 26.65 -14.06
C PRO A 980 -0.86 27.61 -15.12
N LYS A 981 -1.59 27.12 -16.12
CA LYS A 981 -2.28 27.96 -17.12
C LYS A 981 -3.80 27.81 -16.98
N THR A 982 -4.30 28.46 -15.92
CA THR A 982 -5.66 28.94 -15.64
C THR A 982 -6.86 28.27 -16.34
N ILE A 983 -7.75 27.64 -15.56
CA ILE A 983 -9.22 27.90 -15.55
C ILE A 983 -9.73 27.79 -14.10
N HIS A 984 -10.47 28.81 -13.64
CA HIS A 984 -11.08 28.89 -12.31
C HIS A 984 -12.54 28.39 -12.31
N PHE A 985 -12.88 27.48 -11.40
CA PHE A 985 -14.25 27.30 -10.90
C PHE A 985 -14.20 26.86 -9.43
N GLY A 986 -14.91 27.59 -8.56
CA GLY A 986 -15.01 27.29 -7.12
C GLY A 986 -13.99 28.04 -6.26
N GLY A 987 -14.44 28.65 -5.16
CA GLY A 987 -13.75 29.72 -4.43
C GLY A 987 -12.49 29.37 -3.63
N ARG A 988 -11.85 28.21 -3.84
CA ARG A 988 -10.54 27.84 -3.28
C ARG A 988 -9.67 27.18 -4.36
N ALA A 989 -8.42 27.59 -4.49
CA ALA A 989 -7.45 27.02 -5.44
C ALA A 989 -6.16 26.57 -4.72
N LYS A 990 -5.65 25.38 -5.06
CA LYS A 990 -4.34 24.85 -4.62
C LYS A 990 -3.36 24.99 -5.79
N THR A 991 -2.26 25.73 -5.62
CA THR A 991 -1.21 25.90 -6.65
C THR A 991 0.08 25.21 -6.22
N TYR A 992 0.63 24.35 -7.07
CA TYR A 992 1.90 23.66 -6.83
C TYR A 992 3.08 24.60 -7.13
N ILE A 993 3.92 24.85 -6.13
CA ILE A 993 5.21 25.52 -6.36
C ILE A 993 6.21 24.49 -6.86
N THR A 994 6.75 24.74 -8.05
CA THR A 994 7.80 23.94 -8.68
C THR A 994 9.08 23.93 -7.84
N ASN A 995 9.77 22.79 -7.82
CA ASN A 995 11.00 22.49 -7.05
C ASN A 995 12.25 23.28 -7.51
N ASP A 996 12.15 24.58 -7.83
CA ASP A 996 13.30 25.41 -8.20
C ASP A 996 14.10 25.86 -6.95
N PRO A 997 15.37 25.41 -6.78
CA PRO A 997 16.20 25.79 -5.64
C PRO A 997 16.47 27.31 -5.55
N ALA A 998 16.46 28.01 -6.69
CA ALA A 998 16.72 29.45 -6.77
C ALA A 998 15.55 30.30 -6.25
N ILE A 999 14.33 29.75 -6.22
CA ILE A 999 13.14 30.39 -5.66
C ILE A 999 13.11 30.20 -4.13
N ARG A 1000 13.48 29.01 -3.62
CA ARG A 1000 13.62 28.76 -2.18
C ARG A 1000 14.67 29.65 -1.52
N GLN A 1001 15.82 29.85 -2.18
CA GLN A 1001 16.89 30.71 -1.66
C GLN A 1001 16.54 32.21 -1.71
N ARG A 1002 15.66 32.63 -2.63
CA ARG A 1002 15.18 34.02 -2.72
C ARG A 1002 14.00 34.31 -1.78
N ALA A 1003 13.13 33.34 -1.52
CA ALA A 1003 12.06 33.46 -0.53
C ALA A 1003 12.60 33.52 0.91
N GLY A 1004 13.70 32.82 1.20
CA GLY A 1004 14.34 32.84 2.51
C GLY A 1004 15.09 34.14 2.88
N ASN A 1005 15.25 35.09 1.95
CA ASN A 1005 16.02 36.32 2.15
C ASN A 1005 15.20 37.62 2.02
N ALA A 1006 13.86 37.55 1.95
CA ALA A 1006 13.00 38.74 1.78
C ALA A 1006 12.64 39.43 3.11
N HIS A 1007 13.65 39.80 3.90
CA HIS A 1007 13.57 40.89 4.88
C HIS A 1007 14.56 41.98 4.45
N GLY A 1008 14.21 42.68 3.39
CA GLY A 1008 15.00 43.76 2.81
C GLY A 1008 14.22 44.44 1.70
N TRP A 1009 14.03 45.75 1.85
CA TRP A 1009 13.21 46.61 1.01
C TRP A 1009 13.49 46.43 -0.49
N LEU A 1010 12.46 46.12 -1.29
CA LEU A 1010 12.55 46.05 -2.76
C LEU A 1010 11.91 47.30 -3.39
N SER A 1011 12.58 47.85 -4.39
CA SER A 1011 12.19 49.04 -5.15
C SER A 1011 10.98 48.80 -6.07
N ASP A 1012 10.25 49.88 -6.36
CA ASP A 1012 8.92 49.85 -7.03
C ASP A 1012 8.88 49.15 -8.39
N ASP A 1013 10.02 49.01 -9.08
CA ASP A 1013 10.10 48.39 -10.41
C ASP A 1013 10.12 46.84 -10.40
N GLN A 1014 10.25 46.19 -9.24
CA GLN A 1014 10.34 44.72 -9.14
C GLN A 1014 9.05 44.03 -8.64
N ARG A 1015 8.03 44.79 -8.24
CA ARG A 1015 6.75 44.24 -7.71
C ARG A 1015 5.91 43.38 -8.67
N PRO A 1016 5.84 43.63 -10.00
CA PRO A 1016 4.91 42.88 -10.85
C PRO A 1016 5.28 41.41 -11.10
N THR A 1017 6.54 41.04 -10.90
CA THR A 1017 7.05 39.72 -11.32
C THR A 1017 6.96 38.67 -10.21
N LEU A 1018 6.93 39.08 -8.94
CA LEU A 1018 6.85 38.14 -7.80
C LEU A 1018 5.43 37.78 -7.36
N CYS A 1019 4.41 38.57 -7.72
CA CYS A 1019 3.00 38.28 -7.38
C CYS A 1019 2.44 37.02 -8.06
N ARG A 1020 3.21 36.37 -8.95
CA ARG A 1020 2.80 35.15 -9.64
C ARG A 1020 3.28 33.84 -8.98
N LEU A 1021 4.04 33.90 -7.87
CA LEU A 1021 4.80 32.72 -7.38
C LEU A 1021 4.81 32.48 -5.85
N LEU A 1022 3.82 32.92 -5.06
CA LEU A 1022 3.76 32.59 -3.62
C LEU A 1022 2.51 31.77 -3.21
N PRO A 1023 2.64 30.80 -2.29
CA PRO A 1023 1.54 29.99 -1.81
C PRO A 1023 0.96 30.62 -0.55
N SER A 1024 -0.18 31.29 -0.68
CA SER A 1024 -1.18 31.55 0.37
C SER A 1024 -2.12 32.60 -0.18
N ASN A 1025 -3.32 32.18 -0.57
CA ASN A 1025 -4.34 33.03 -1.22
C ASN A 1025 -4.81 34.24 -0.37
N TYR A 1026 -4.27 34.46 0.82
CA TYR A 1026 -4.67 35.51 1.75
C TYR A 1026 -3.74 36.74 1.74
N LEU A 1027 -2.42 36.54 1.73
CA LEU A 1027 -1.46 37.66 1.78
C LEU A 1027 -1.36 38.41 0.44
N ALA A 1028 -1.38 37.67 -0.67
CA ALA A 1028 -1.28 38.23 -2.02
C ALA A 1028 -2.50 39.09 -2.39
N ILE A 1029 -3.71 38.64 -2.02
CA ILE A 1029 -4.96 39.40 -2.26
C ILE A 1029 -5.00 40.65 -1.36
N SER A 1030 -4.59 40.54 -0.09
CA SER A 1030 -4.50 41.67 0.84
C SER A 1030 -3.53 42.75 0.34
N GLU A 1031 -2.31 42.38 -0.05
CA GLU A 1031 -1.32 43.34 -0.53
C GLU A 1031 -1.67 43.91 -1.91
N TRP A 1032 -2.26 43.10 -2.81
CA TRP A 1032 -2.76 43.59 -4.10
C TRP A 1032 -3.92 44.60 -3.92
N LEU A 1033 -4.88 44.33 -3.04
CA LEU A 1033 -5.99 45.26 -2.74
C LEU A 1033 -5.49 46.55 -2.07
N LYS A 1034 -4.50 46.48 -1.18
CA LYS A 1034 -3.87 47.67 -0.58
C LYS A 1034 -3.15 48.53 -1.62
N VAL A 1035 -2.48 47.90 -2.60
CA VAL A 1035 -1.75 48.60 -3.67
C VAL A 1035 -2.68 49.22 -4.71
N GLN A 1036 -3.81 48.57 -5.05
CA GLN A 1036 -4.74 49.10 -6.05
C GLN A 1036 -5.70 50.18 -5.50
N PHE A 1037 -6.03 50.14 -4.21
CA PHE A 1037 -7.06 51.02 -3.63
C PHE A 1037 -6.51 51.98 -2.57
N VAL A 1038 -5.32 52.54 -2.80
CA VAL A 1038 -4.57 53.36 -1.83
C VAL A 1038 -5.36 54.54 -1.24
N ASN A 1039 -6.51 54.99 -1.78
CA ASN A 1039 -7.32 56.04 -1.14
C ASN A 1039 -8.83 56.02 -1.48
N LYS A 1040 -9.41 54.87 -1.86
CA LYS A 1040 -10.87 54.79 -2.12
C LYS A 1040 -11.46 53.49 -1.57
N GLN A 1041 -12.59 53.57 -0.87
CA GLN A 1041 -13.40 52.40 -0.54
C GLN A 1041 -14.25 52.04 -1.77
N PRO A 1042 -13.93 50.95 -2.50
CA PRO A 1042 -14.71 50.57 -3.67
C PRO A 1042 -16.04 49.95 -3.25
N SER A 1043 -17.03 50.04 -4.14
CA SER A 1043 -18.34 49.41 -3.95
C SER A 1043 -18.29 47.91 -4.25
N LEU A 1044 -19.23 47.15 -3.69
CA LEU A 1044 -19.36 45.69 -3.88
C LEU A 1044 -19.45 45.28 -5.36
N ALA A 1045 -20.01 46.14 -6.21
CA ALA A 1045 -20.12 45.91 -7.65
C ALA A 1045 -18.76 46.03 -8.38
N GLU A 1046 -17.88 46.94 -7.95
CA GLU A 1046 -16.56 47.14 -8.55
C GLU A 1046 -15.61 45.99 -8.20
N LEU A 1047 -15.68 45.49 -6.97
CA LEU A 1047 -14.91 44.31 -6.53
C LEU A 1047 -15.38 43.03 -7.24
N SER A 1048 -16.69 42.84 -7.39
CA SER A 1048 -17.26 41.70 -8.09
C SER A 1048 -16.88 41.70 -9.58
N SER A 1049 -16.91 42.87 -10.22
CA SER A 1049 -16.47 43.04 -11.61
C SER A 1049 -14.97 42.78 -11.81
N ALA A 1050 -14.12 43.18 -10.86
CA ALA A 1050 -12.68 42.92 -10.93
C ALA A 1050 -12.35 41.43 -10.77
N LEU A 1051 -13.03 40.73 -9.87
CA LEU A 1051 -12.86 39.29 -9.64
C LEU A 1051 -13.40 38.43 -10.79
N LEU A 1052 -14.50 38.85 -11.44
CA LEU A 1052 -15.08 38.15 -12.58
C LEU A 1052 -14.31 38.34 -13.88
N ASN A 1053 -13.58 39.46 -14.04
CA ASN A 1053 -12.88 39.78 -15.28
C ASN A 1053 -11.40 39.34 -15.31
N GLY A 1054 -10.92 38.57 -14.33
CA GLY A 1054 -9.64 37.86 -14.39
C GLY A 1054 -8.41 38.74 -14.67
N VAL A 1055 -8.24 39.83 -13.90
CA VAL A 1055 -7.03 40.68 -13.91
C VAL A 1055 -6.11 40.31 -12.76
#